data_AF-A0A7C2MJ09-F1
#
_entry.id   AF-A0A7C2MJ09-F1
#
_cell.length_a   1.000
_cell.length_b   1.000
_cell.length_c   1.000
_cell.angle_alpha   90.00
_cell.angle_beta   90.00
_cell.angle_gamma   90.00
#
_symmetry.space_group_name_H-M   'P 1'
#
loop_
_entity.id
_entity.type
_entity.pdbx_description
1 polymer ?
#
loop_
_entity_poly.entity_id
_entity_poly.type
_entity_poly.pdbx_seq_one_letter_code
_entity_poly.pdbx_strand_id
1 'polypeptide(L)'
;MPSAQGQGPGPYSGSELERLKGWLESPQKLLRLVTGAAAAHAGPLHRDAVETRLQEEDVVTLVRLLAHVSLVSRQVKSDAEAVVLTDFFRQRLENLPVDMVVTLERLLGQLAGGGPAEAPLPVELSEQLSVRLAAETYQRGEVSPSGVHALLNRLSGELGTLRRTLGVPAADDYGDLLEAEFWTALPEPERRRVLTSADAWCVPPRALRGALDELEEQPDAVRNILDHYAGCAHHSSEAARARAALGMTELADLYARYDGKLLEAAIHHAGSQLTRESRLEMQSLFSTAFARLSQKAAGRRGFRALRQALELLDTIERAQPPRGQELRGQVGVESHLREFIREAAAAPSVPAELAELLRQVPAAAELLGEAFEASPQRAARERLVELARGVGPAGVSRLREKLRTAPPPAAVNVAGLLSRLEPLALAELLPALLGRWSRDAHDALVQALAAGGAPERGQLLLRLLDSLHPLVLPAAVDEIGMSGDRETAPRLMRLAGGALPQSSEPYLRLKAVEALGRLREPLSAPLLRQLVEAKSVWRWTEPREIRIAAAQALMKIDPEWGQRSLRRSGLAEAELVVAALDPQPASPWMRQRRYARIPLAQKLPVTATTLRGQWTLSTQVLSLGGGLAESPSMLAPGTEIEMQLPAGLRPVRATALVRDPRPPLLGFEIVQISLDDRARLRRLLQPHLDLLSSSVVAG
;
A
#
# COMPACT_ATOMS: atom_id res chain seq x y z
N MET A 1 23.52 104.28 -11.66
CA MET A 1 23.26 103.36 -12.79
C MET A 1 24.59 102.87 -13.32
N PRO A 2 24.75 101.58 -13.66
CA PRO A 2 23.95 100.43 -13.21
C PRO A 2 24.33 100.14 -11.73
N SER A 3 24.34 98.95 -11.11
CA SER A 3 23.85 97.59 -11.42
C SER A 3 23.21 96.99 -10.15
N ALA A 4 22.36 95.97 -10.29
CA ALA A 4 21.96 95.09 -9.20
C ALA A 4 22.16 93.61 -9.62
N GLN A 5 23.07 92.90 -8.94
CA GLN A 5 23.13 91.44 -9.00
C GLN A 5 22.10 90.86 -8.02
N GLY A 6 21.35 89.86 -8.43
CA GLY A 6 20.24 89.34 -7.63
C GLY A 6 19.81 87.92 -8.00
N GLN A 7 20.60 86.94 -7.52
CA GLN A 7 20.22 85.54 -7.24
C GLN A 7 19.69 84.67 -8.40
N GLY A 8 20.44 83.60 -8.69
CA GLY A 8 20.02 82.51 -9.59
C GLY A 8 19.00 81.57 -8.93
N PRO A 9 18.45 80.60 -9.70
CA PRO A 9 17.36 79.74 -9.26
C PRO A 9 17.79 78.76 -8.15
N GLY A 10 16.96 78.63 -7.10
CA GLY A 10 17.15 77.69 -6.01
C GLY A 10 16.79 76.23 -6.38
N PRO A 11 17.30 75.23 -5.64
CA PRO A 11 17.38 73.84 -6.11
C PRO A 11 16.16 72.97 -5.72
N TYR A 12 14.95 73.33 -6.17
CA TYR A 12 13.76 72.46 -6.08
C TYR A 12 12.86 72.62 -7.31
N SER A 13 13.14 71.87 -8.39
CA SER A 13 12.38 71.90 -9.64
C SER A 13 11.69 70.55 -9.92
N GLY A 14 10.58 70.30 -9.26
CA GLY A 14 9.62 69.23 -9.55
C GLY A 14 8.22 69.72 -9.25
N SER A 15 7.19 69.22 -9.93
CA SER A 15 5.80 69.52 -9.59
C SER A 15 5.45 68.97 -8.21
N GLU A 16 4.49 69.58 -7.52
CA GLU A 16 4.09 69.13 -6.18
C GLU A 16 3.49 67.71 -6.22
N LEU A 17 2.96 67.28 -7.38
CA LEU A 17 2.55 65.90 -7.61
C LEU A 17 3.73 64.90 -7.53
N GLU A 18 4.90 65.23 -8.09
CA GLU A 18 6.10 64.38 -8.01
C GLU A 18 6.70 64.38 -6.60
N ARG A 19 6.51 65.46 -5.84
CA ARG A 19 6.87 65.53 -4.42
C ARG A 19 5.99 64.57 -3.59
N LEU A 20 4.68 64.60 -3.82
CA LEU A 20 3.71 63.73 -3.15
C LEU A 20 3.93 62.24 -3.49
N LYS A 21 4.11 61.90 -4.77
CA LYS A 21 4.52 60.54 -5.19
C LYS A 21 5.82 60.13 -4.51
N GLY A 22 6.80 61.03 -4.47
CA GLY A 22 8.06 60.83 -3.77
C GLY A 22 7.88 60.45 -2.29
N TRP A 23 6.86 60.96 -1.59
CA TRP A 23 6.53 60.51 -0.24
C TRP A 23 5.85 59.14 -0.22
N LEU A 24 4.93 58.87 -1.15
CA LEU A 24 4.24 57.57 -1.25
C LEU A 24 5.12 56.42 -1.78
N GLU A 25 6.29 56.71 -2.34
CA GLU A 25 7.18 55.70 -2.97
C GLU A 25 8.51 55.51 -2.23
N SER A 26 8.87 56.39 -1.28
CA SER A 26 10.18 56.34 -0.62
C SER A 26 10.07 56.45 0.91
N PRO A 27 10.43 55.38 1.67
CA PRO A 27 10.38 55.39 3.12
C PRO A 27 11.20 56.54 3.72
N GLN A 28 12.35 56.85 3.13
CA GLN A 28 13.24 57.95 3.56
C GLN A 28 12.61 59.33 3.35
N LYS A 29 11.86 59.55 2.27
CA LYS A 29 11.21 60.84 2.00
C LYS A 29 9.96 61.01 2.89
N LEU A 30 9.21 59.94 3.15
CA LEU A 30 8.07 59.95 4.07
C LEU A 30 8.53 60.12 5.52
N LEU A 31 9.60 59.45 5.94
CA LEU A 31 10.21 59.60 7.26
C LEU A 31 10.56 61.06 7.54
N ARG A 32 11.16 61.78 6.59
CA ARG A 32 11.46 63.23 6.72
C ARG A 32 10.21 64.09 6.92
N LEU A 33 9.08 63.72 6.31
CA LEU A 33 7.81 64.41 6.51
C LEU A 33 7.24 64.12 7.91
N VAL A 34 7.20 62.85 8.31
CA VAL A 34 6.70 62.40 9.62
C VAL A 34 7.55 63.00 10.76
N THR A 35 8.88 63.02 10.64
CA THR A 35 9.75 63.66 11.65
C THR A 35 9.53 65.17 11.76
N GLY A 36 9.11 65.82 10.67
CA GLY A 36 8.72 67.24 10.69
C GLY A 36 7.41 67.46 11.45
N ALA A 37 6.40 66.61 11.22
CA ALA A 37 5.15 66.60 11.97
C ALA A 37 5.37 66.28 13.46
N ALA A 38 6.26 65.34 13.78
CA ALA A 38 6.64 64.98 15.14
C ALA A 38 7.31 66.12 15.92
N ALA A 39 8.11 66.94 15.22
CA ALA A 39 8.75 68.12 15.82
C ALA A 39 7.76 69.24 16.17
N ALA A 40 6.59 69.28 15.51
CA ALA A 40 5.50 70.18 15.87
C ALA A 40 4.70 69.72 17.11
N HIS A 41 4.79 68.44 17.47
CA HIS A 41 3.95 67.82 18.51
C HIS A 41 4.61 67.67 19.88
N ALA A 42 5.93 67.47 19.95
CA ALA A 42 6.61 67.26 21.23
C ALA A 42 8.05 67.78 21.26
N GLY A 43 8.37 68.53 22.32
CA GLY A 43 9.76 68.83 22.69
C GLY A 43 10.53 67.58 23.13
N PRO A 44 11.87 67.59 23.08
CA PRO A 44 12.69 66.37 23.17
C PRO A 44 12.56 65.57 24.47
N LEU A 45 12.13 66.20 25.57
CA LEU A 45 12.00 65.55 26.89
C LEU A 45 10.74 64.67 27.04
N HIS A 46 9.76 64.77 26.13
CA HIS A 46 8.51 63.99 26.26
C HIS A 46 8.57 62.61 25.57
N ARG A 47 9.60 62.36 24.74
CA ARG A 47 9.68 61.17 23.86
C ARG A 47 10.07 59.87 24.58
N ASP A 48 10.77 59.94 25.71
CA ASP A 48 11.29 58.76 26.42
C ASP A 48 10.39 58.24 27.56
N ALA A 49 9.25 58.89 27.84
CA ALA A 49 8.48 58.69 29.07
C ALA A 49 6.99 58.33 28.87
N VAL A 50 6.53 58.12 27.64
CA VAL A 50 5.14 57.75 27.32
C VAL A 50 5.08 56.28 26.93
N GLU A 51 4.22 55.49 27.59
CA GLU A 51 3.86 54.15 27.13
C GLU A 51 3.05 54.25 25.83
N THR A 52 3.73 54.18 24.68
CA THR A 52 3.11 54.34 23.37
C THR A 52 2.02 53.29 23.13
N ARG A 53 0.76 53.71 22.96
CA ARG A 53 -0.40 52.81 22.82
C ARG A 53 -1.18 53.06 21.53
N LEU A 54 -0.86 52.29 20.49
CA LEU A 54 -1.64 52.26 19.25
C LEU A 54 -3.11 51.88 19.51
N GLN A 55 -4.04 52.60 18.87
CA GLN A 55 -5.47 52.27 18.84
C GLN A 55 -5.90 51.76 17.46
N GLU A 56 -6.96 50.94 17.42
CA GLU A 56 -7.55 50.46 16.15
C GLU A 56 -8.07 51.62 15.28
N GLU A 57 -8.72 52.61 15.89
CA GLU A 57 -9.27 53.78 15.18
C GLU A 57 -8.19 54.63 14.49
N ASP A 58 -7.03 54.79 15.13
CA ASP A 58 -5.91 55.54 14.57
C ASP A 58 -5.32 54.82 13.36
N VAL A 59 -5.11 53.50 13.47
CA VAL A 59 -4.56 52.68 12.36
C VAL A 59 -5.53 52.70 11.19
N VAL A 60 -6.82 52.45 11.42
CA VAL A 60 -7.85 52.55 10.36
C VAL A 60 -7.90 53.94 9.74
N THR A 61 -7.77 55.01 10.53
CA THR A 61 -7.73 56.40 10.04
C THR A 61 -6.54 56.63 9.10
N LEU A 62 -5.36 56.13 9.46
CA LEU A 62 -4.18 56.24 8.60
C LEU A 62 -4.28 55.38 7.33
N VAL A 63 -4.75 54.13 7.42
CA VAL A 63 -4.95 53.28 6.23
C VAL A 63 -5.90 53.95 5.24
N ARG A 64 -6.99 54.55 5.73
CA ARG A 64 -7.94 55.33 4.91
C ARG A 64 -7.33 56.61 4.35
N LEU A 65 -6.50 57.33 5.10
CA LEU A 65 -5.76 58.50 4.61
C LEU A 65 -4.82 58.11 3.46
N LEU A 66 -4.03 57.06 3.64
CA LEU A 66 -3.10 56.54 2.64
C LEU A 66 -3.83 56.05 1.39
N ALA A 67 -4.97 55.36 1.53
CA ALA A 67 -5.82 54.95 0.43
C ALA A 67 -6.40 56.14 -0.33
N HIS A 68 -6.92 57.14 0.38
CA HIS A 68 -7.49 58.35 -0.22
C HIS A 68 -6.45 59.14 -1.02
N VAL A 69 -5.30 59.44 -0.43
CA VAL A 69 -4.25 60.24 -1.08
C VAL A 69 -3.63 59.48 -2.27
N SER A 70 -3.49 58.16 -2.15
CA SER A 70 -3.03 57.28 -3.23
C SER A 70 -4.03 57.16 -4.39
N LEU A 71 -5.35 57.25 -4.12
CA LEU A 71 -6.39 57.28 -5.15
C LEU A 71 -6.42 58.63 -5.87
N VAL A 72 -6.47 59.74 -5.11
CA VAL A 72 -6.64 61.08 -5.67
C VAL A 72 -5.38 61.52 -6.43
N SER A 73 -4.17 61.18 -5.96
CA SER A 73 -2.92 61.50 -6.68
C SER A 73 -2.84 60.88 -8.09
N ARG A 74 -3.55 59.78 -8.36
CA ARG A 74 -3.68 59.18 -9.71
C ARG A 74 -4.67 59.92 -10.61
N GLN A 75 -5.51 60.78 -10.04
CA GLN A 75 -6.59 61.50 -10.73
C GLN A 75 -6.31 63.00 -10.90
N VAL A 76 -5.37 63.56 -10.13
CA VAL A 76 -4.87 64.94 -10.24
C VAL A 76 -4.38 65.24 -11.66
N LYS A 77 -4.82 66.36 -12.24
CA LYS A 77 -4.45 66.80 -13.60
C LYS A 77 -3.73 68.15 -13.62
N SER A 78 -3.70 68.87 -12.51
CA SER A 78 -3.05 70.18 -12.37
C SER A 78 -2.22 70.29 -11.10
N ASP A 79 -1.19 71.14 -11.13
CA ASP A 79 -0.32 71.37 -9.98
C ASP A 79 -1.06 72.06 -8.81
N ALA A 80 -2.11 72.84 -9.10
CA ALA A 80 -2.98 73.44 -8.09
C ALA A 80 -3.79 72.39 -7.30
N GLU A 81 -4.32 71.36 -7.97
CA GLU A 81 -4.94 70.21 -7.31
C GLU A 81 -3.90 69.41 -6.49
N ALA A 82 -2.66 69.30 -6.99
CA ALA A 82 -1.58 68.63 -6.29
C ALA A 82 -1.19 69.34 -4.97
N VAL A 83 -1.10 70.68 -4.97
CA VAL A 83 -0.85 71.49 -3.76
C VAL A 83 -1.93 71.21 -2.71
N VAL A 84 -3.21 71.28 -3.07
CA VAL A 84 -4.33 71.05 -2.14
C VAL A 84 -4.28 69.64 -1.53
N LEU A 85 -3.97 68.61 -2.32
CA LEU A 85 -3.85 67.24 -1.83
C LEU A 85 -2.61 67.05 -0.93
N THR A 86 -1.50 67.71 -1.27
CA THR A 86 -0.23 67.67 -0.53
C THR A 86 -0.37 68.34 0.84
N ASP A 87 -1.01 69.51 0.90
CA ASP A 87 -1.29 70.21 2.15
C ASP A 87 -2.33 69.47 3.00
N PHE A 88 -3.37 68.89 2.39
CA PHE A 88 -4.30 68.01 3.11
C PHE A 88 -3.58 66.81 3.74
N PHE A 89 -2.70 66.14 3.00
CA PHE A 89 -1.94 64.99 3.51
C PHE A 89 -1.02 65.40 4.66
N ARG A 90 -0.27 66.51 4.50
CA ARG A 90 0.57 67.09 5.56
C ARG A 90 -0.26 67.40 6.81
N GLN A 91 -1.33 68.17 6.68
CA GLN A 91 -2.20 68.56 7.80
C GLN A 91 -2.78 67.33 8.50
N ARG A 92 -3.13 66.28 7.76
CA ARG A 92 -3.62 65.03 8.35
C ARG A 92 -2.55 64.22 9.07
N LEU A 93 -1.31 64.18 8.56
CA LEU A 93 -0.17 63.57 9.26
C LEU A 93 0.24 64.36 10.51
N GLU A 94 0.12 65.69 10.47
CA GLU A 94 0.33 66.54 11.64
C GLU A 94 -0.70 66.22 12.72
N ASN A 95 -2.00 66.13 12.40
CA ASN A 95 -3.05 65.84 13.40
C ASN A 95 -3.12 64.36 13.87
N LEU A 96 -2.08 63.54 13.66
CA LEU A 96 -2.04 62.16 14.18
C LEU A 96 -1.63 62.14 15.68
N PRO A 97 -2.11 61.17 16.47
CA PRO A 97 -1.64 60.99 17.84
C PRO A 97 -0.13 60.76 17.91
N VAL A 98 0.51 61.29 18.97
CA VAL A 98 1.97 61.24 19.14
C VAL A 98 2.51 59.81 19.08
N ASP A 99 1.82 58.86 19.69
CA ASP A 99 2.19 57.43 19.70
C ASP A 99 2.20 56.80 18.30
N MET A 100 1.25 57.20 17.45
CA MET A 100 1.22 56.81 16.04
C MET A 100 2.40 57.42 15.29
N VAL A 101 2.69 58.70 15.49
CA VAL A 101 3.81 59.40 14.84
C VAL A 101 5.15 58.75 15.22
N VAL A 102 5.39 58.46 16.50
CA VAL A 102 6.59 57.75 16.98
C VAL A 102 6.70 56.33 16.39
N THR A 103 5.58 55.61 16.29
CA THR A 103 5.52 54.29 15.67
C THR A 103 5.86 54.35 14.18
N LEU A 104 5.34 55.36 13.47
CA LEU A 104 5.63 55.63 12.07
C LEU A 104 7.10 55.99 11.82
N GLU A 105 7.70 56.86 12.65
CA GLU A 105 9.14 57.16 12.58
C GLU A 105 9.97 55.87 12.66
N ARG A 106 9.62 54.95 13.57
CA ARG A 106 10.34 53.68 13.76
C ARG A 106 10.15 52.70 12.59
N LEU A 107 8.92 52.50 12.12
CA LEU A 107 8.65 51.57 10.99
C LEU A 107 9.24 52.10 9.69
N LEU A 108 9.11 53.39 9.39
CA LEU A 108 9.71 54.00 8.20
C LEU A 108 11.24 54.00 8.27
N GLY A 109 11.83 54.09 9.47
CA GLY A 109 13.26 53.89 9.70
C GLY A 109 13.72 52.45 9.39
N GLN A 110 12.92 51.44 9.74
CA GLN A 110 13.19 50.03 9.41
C GLN A 110 13.07 49.78 7.90
N LEU A 111 11.96 50.20 7.27
CA LEU A 111 11.74 50.10 5.82
C LEU A 111 12.82 50.86 5.01
N ALA A 112 13.29 52.00 5.50
CA ALA A 112 14.36 52.79 4.86
C ALA A 112 15.74 52.10 4.82
N GLY A 113 15.95 51.06 5.63
CA GLY A 113 17.16 50.22 5.65
C GLY A 113 16.96 48.81 5.10
N GLY A 114 15.75 48.50 4.59
CA GLY A 114 15.38 47.18 4.07
C GLY A 114 15.86 46.88 2.64
N GLY A 115 15.50 45.69 2.16
CA GLY A 115 15.71 45.26 0.78
C GLY A 115 14.72 45.88 -0.21
N PRO A 116 14.64 45.36 -1.45
CA PRO A 116 13.64 45.81 -2.42
C PRO A 116 12.22 45.53 -1.91
N ALA A 117 11.35 46.54 -2.02
CA ALA A 117 9.95 46.45 -1.59
C ALA A 117 9.15 45.42 -2.42
N GLU A 118 8.31 44.63 -1.75
CA GLU A 118 7.41 43.64 -2.37
C GLU A 118 6.05 44.25 -2.75
N ALA A 119 5.66 45.34 -2.07
CA ALA A 119 4.45 46.09 -2.36
C ALA A 119 4.72 47.61 -2.33
N PRO A 120 3.80 48.47 -2.84
CA PRO A 120 3.92 49.91 -2.67
C PRO A 120 3.96 50.27 -1.18
N LEU A 121 4.86 51.18 -0.78
CA LEU A 121 5.06 51.61 0.61
C LEU A 121 3.77 51.85 1.44
N PRO A 122 2.67 52.44 0.91
CA PRO A 122 1.45 52.61 1.70
C PRO A 122 0.84 51.29 2.14
N VAL A 123 0.98 50.22 1.35
CA VAL A 123 0.53 48.86 1.67
C VAL A 123 1.43 48.27 2.75
N GLU A 124 2.74 48.19 2.52
CA GLU A 124 3.71 47.59 3.46
C GLU A 124 3.65 48.25 4.84
N LEU A 125 3.58 49.58 4.88
CA LEU A 125 3.45 50.35 6.12
C LEU A 125 2.15 50.04 6.87
N SER A 126 1.04 49.90 6.13
CA SER A 126 -0.28 49.62 6.72
C SER A 126 -0.40 48.17 7.21
N GLU A 127 0.23 47.23 6.53
CA GLU A 127 0.34 45.81 6.92
C GLU A 127 1.15 45.68 8.22
N GLN A 128 2.36 46.25 8.26
CA GLN A 128 3.22 46.24 9.45
C GLN A 128 2.59 46.95 10.66
N LEU A 129 1.89 48.07 10.45
CA LEU A 129 1.14 48.74 11.53
C LEU A 129 0.02 47.87 12.08
N SER A 130 -0.70 47.15 11.23
CA SER A 130 -1.81 46.28 11.62
C SER A 130 -1.32 45.07 12.43
N VAL A 131 -0.26 44.41 11.96
CA VAL A 131 0.41 43.32 12.68
C VAL A 131 0.98 43.81 14.02
N ARG A 132 1.57 45.01 14.06
CA ARG A 132 2.13 45.59 15.29
C ARG A 132 1.08 46.00 16.30
N LEU A 133 -0.05 46.60 15.87
CA LEU A 133 -1.19 46.88 16.74
C LEU A 133 -1.71 45.58 17.40
N ALA A 134 -1.83 44.50 16.62
CA ALA A 134 -2.21 43.20 17.15
C ALA A 134 -1.18 42.65 18.15
N ALA A 135 0.13 42.79 17.88
CA ALA A 135 1.20 42.37 18.80
C ALA A 135 1.17 43.15 20.12
N GLU A 136 1.09 44.48 20.08
CA GLU A 136 1.07 45.32 21.26
C GLU A 136 -0.18 45.11 22.14
N THR A 137 -1.36 44.92 21.53
CA THR A 137 -2.60 44.63 22.27
C THR A 137 -2.62 43.21 22.85
N TYR A 138 -2.10 42.22 22.12
CA TYR A 138 -1.99 40.84 22.61
C TYR A 138 -0.99 40.70 23.77
N GLN A 139 0.20 41.30 23.66
CA GLN A 139 1.25 41.20 24.68
C GLN A 139 0.86 41.90 25.99
N ARG A 140 0.05 42.96 25.93
CA ARG A 140 -0.58 43.60 27.11
C ARG A 140 -1.70 42.76 27.74
N GLY A 141 -2.16 41.70 27.08
CA GLY A 141 -3.31 40.90 27.51
C GLY A 141 -4.66 41.58 27.29
N GLU A 142 -4.74 42.62 26.45
CA GLU A 142 -5.99 43.33 26.14
C GLU A 142 -6.91 42.49 25.22
N VAL A 143 -6.34 41.59 24.42
CA VAL A 143 -7.07 40.68 23.52
C VAL A 143 -6.62 39.22 23.70
N SER A 144 -7.58 38.29 23.61
CA SER A 144 -7.32 36.85 23.49
C SER A 144 -6.77 36.50 22.09
N PRO A 145 -6.22 35.29 21.87
CA PRO A 145 -5.86 34.83 20.51
C PRO A 145 -7.02 34.93 19.51
N SER A 146 -8.24 34.62 19.95
CA SER A 146 -9.48 34.78 19.18
C SER A 146 -9.87 36.24 18.96
N GLY A 147 -9.51 37.14 19.89
CA GLY A 147 -9.62 38.59 19.72
C GLY A 147 -8.64 39.14 18.67
N VAL A 148 -7.42 38.60 18.59
CA VAL A 148 -6.45 38.95 17.53
C VAL A 148 -6.97 38.54 16.14
N HIS A 149 -7.46 37.31 16.00
CA HIS A 149 -8.12 36.85 14.77
C HIS A 149 -9.27 37.78 14.37
N ALA A 150 -10.13 38.19 15.33
CA ALA A 150 -11.21 39.13 15.05
C ALA A 150 -10.72 40.54 14.67
N LEU A 151 -9.61 41.03 15.24
CA LEU A 151 -8.99 42.32 14.92
C LEU A 151 -8.37 42.33 13.52
N LEU A 152 -7.51 41.35 13.22
CA LEU A 152 -6.81 41.28 11.94
C LEU A 152 -7.78 41.07 10.77
N ASN A 153 -8.90 40.35 10.97
CA ASN A 153 -9.95 40.23 9.95
C ASN A 153 -10.78 41.51 9.71
N ARG A 154 -10.82 42.45 10.67
CA ARG A 154 -11.39 43.80 10.39
C ARG A 154 -10.40 44.64 9.60
N LEU A 155 -9.13 44.65 10.02
CA LEU A 155 -8.06 45.42 9.37
C LEU A 155 -7.79 44.93 7.94
N SER A 156 -7.87 43.62 7.68
CA SER A 156 -7.69 43.04 6.33
C SER A 156 -8.73 43.56 5.32
N GLY A 157 -9.93 43.95 5.75
CA GLY A 157 -10.94 44.57 4.89
C GLY A 157 -10.58 46.00 4.44
N GLU A 158 -10.03 46.81 5.33
CA GLU A 158 -9.52 48.15 5.02
C GLU A 158 -8.26 48.05 4.14
N LEU A 159 -7.32 47.17 4.50
CA LEU A 159 -6.10 46.89 3.74
C LEU A 159 -6.39 46.31 2.34
N GLY A 160 -7.35 45.38 2.22
CA GLY A 160 -7.83 44.86 0.94
C GLY A 160 -8.49 45.93 0.07
N THR A 161 -9.00 47.01 0.67
CA THR A 161 -9.48 48.20 -0.05
C THR A 161 -8.34 49.09 -0.52
N LEU A 162 -7.31 49.29 0.32
CA LEU A 162 -6.06 49.97 -0.05
C LEU A 162 -5.33 49.27 -1.20
N ARG A 163 -5.16 47.93 -1.13
CA ARG A 163 -4.50 47.13 -2.18
C ARG A 163 -5.23 47.26 -3.52
N ARG A 164 -6.57 47.10 -3.55
CA ARG A 164 -7.41 47.31 -4.75
C ARG A 164 -7.26 48.72 -5.33
N THR A 165 -7.31 49.76 -4.48
CA THR A 165 -7.09 51.16 -4.89
C THR A 165 -5.73 51.37 -5.56
N LEU A 166 -4.69 50.69 -5.06
CA LEU A 166 -3.34 50.76 -5.61
C LEU A 166 -3.12 49.84 -6.83
N GLY A 167 -4.08 49.00 -7.20
CA GLY A 167 -3.94 48.02 -8.29
C GLY A 167 -3.10 46.80 -7.91
N VAL A 168 -2.88 46.59 -6.61
CA VAL A 168 -2.18 45.42 -6.06
C VAL A 168 -3.22 44.32 -5.83
N PRO A 169 -3.01 43.09 -6.33
CA PRO A 169 -3.92 41.99 -6.01
C PRO A 169 -3.89 41.71 -4.50
N ALA A 170 -5.08 41.57 -3.91
CA ALA A 170 -5.26 40.90 -2.63
C ALA A 170 -5.60 39.44 -2.94
N ALA A 171 -4.98 38.50 -2.21
CA ALA A 171 -5.36 37.10 -2.28
C ALA A 171 -6.71 36.90 -1.55
N ASP A 172 -7.47 35.87 -1.92
CA ASP A 172 -8.76 35.58 -1.29
C ASP A 172 -8.62 35.22 0.21
N ASP A 173 -7.43 34.75 0.62
CA ASP A 173 -7.01 34.41 1.98
C ASP A 173 -6.16 35.50 2.67
N TYR A 174 -6.19 36.75 2.18
CA TYR A 174 -5.27 37.80 2.63
C TYR A 174 -5.29 38.10 4.15
N GLY A 175 -6.42 37.89 4.84
CA GLY A 175 -6.47 37.95 6.31
C GLY A 175 -5.60 36.88 6.98
N ASP A 176 -5.55 35.68 6.41
CA ASP A 176 -4.74 34.56 6.91
C ASP A 176 -3.24 34.81 6.77
N LEU A 177 -2.84 35.60 5.76
CA LEU A 177 -1.46 36.01 5.56
C LEU A 177 -1.00 36.97 6.68
N LEU A 178 -1.85 37.95 7.03
CA LEU A 178 -1.58 38.89 8.14
C LEU A 178 -1.58 38.18 9.50
N GLU A 179 -2.51 37.25 9.72
CA GLU A 179 -2.47 36.38 10.90
C GLU A 179 -1.19 35.55 10.93
N ALA A 180 -0.76 34.98 9.79
CA ALA A 180 0.44 34.17 9.73
C ALA A 180 1.70 35.00 10.01
N GLU A 181 1.77 36.24 9.53
CA GLU A 181 2.85 37.19 9.86
C GLU A 181 2.88 37.52 11.35
N PHE A 182 1.73 37.89 11.93
CA PHE A 182 1.59 38.12 13.38
C PHE A 182 2.06 36.93 14.20
N TRP A 183 1.57 35.72 13.90
CA TRP A 183 1.97 34.53 14.64
C TRP A 183 3.42 34.15 14.39
N THR A 184 4.00 34.46 13.23
CA THR A 184 5.43 34.22 12.98
C THR A 184 6.31 35.18 13.78
N ALA A 185 5.88 36.43 13.99
CA ALA A 185 6.63 37.46 14.71
C ALA A 185 6.67 37.30 16.24
N LEU A 186 5.73 36.55 16.84
CA LEU A 186 5.68 36.33 18.29
C LEU A 186 6.81 35.39 18.81
N PRO A 187 7.30 35.58 20.05
CA PRO A 187 8.26 34.68 20.67
C PRO A 187 7.74 33.23 20.78
N GLU A 188 8.60 32.26 20.50
CA GLU A 188 8.30 30.82 20.58
C GLU A 188 7.49 30.38 21.82
N PRO A 189 7.85 30.76 23.08
CA PRO A 189 7.10 30.30 24.25
C PRO A 189 5.66 30.84 24.31
N GLU A 190 5.40 32.04 23.75
CA GLU A 190 4.04 32.60 23.66
C GLU A 190 3.22 31.83 22.62
N ARG A 191 3.82 31.53 21.46
CA ARG A 191 3.20 30.73 20.40
C ARG A 191 2.88 29.32 20.91
N ARG A 192 3.85 28.65 21.54
CA ARG A 192 3.68 27.31 22.13
C ARG A 192 2.51 27.28 23.11
N ARG A 193 2.40 28.28 23.99
CA ARG A 193 1.29 28.39 24.96
C ARG A 193 -0.09 28.42 24.30
N VAL A 194 -0.24 29.12 23.16
CA VAL A 194 -1.51 29.14 22.39
C VAL A 194 -1.73 27.82 21.65
N LEU A 195 -0.68 27.29 21.02
CA LEU A 195 -0.71 26.05 20.25
C LEU A 195 -1.01 24.79 21.09
N THR A 196 -0.77 24.83 22.40
CA THR A 196 -1.18 23.78 23.35
C THR A 196 -2.44 24.16 24.16
N SER A 197 -3.35 24.94 23.56
CA SER A 197 -4.58 25.41 24.22
C SER A 197 -5.81 25.19 23.34
N ALA A 198 -7.01 25.48 23.87
CA ALA A 198 -8.25 25.44 23.10
C ALA A 198 -8.31 26.48 21.97
N ASP A 199 -7.46 27.52 22.02
CA ASP A 199 -7.33 28.57 21.00
C ASP A 199 -6.26 28.25 19.93
N ALA A 200 -5.73 27.03 19.86
CA ALA A 200 -4.72 26.64 18.87
C ALA A 200 -5.16 26.90 17.41
N TRP A 201 -6.47 26.83 17.13
CA TRP A 201 -7.08 27.16 15.84
C TRP A 201 -6.88 28.62 15.41
N CYS A 202 -6.56 29.55 16.33
CA CYS A 202 -6.29 30.94 15.97
C CYS A 202 -4.97 31.10 15.20
N VAL A 203 -4.09 30.10 15.21
CA VAL A 203 -2.85 30.08 14.43
C VAL A 203 -3.11 29.47 13.04
N PRO A 204 -2.88 30.19 11.92
CA PRO A 204 -3.08 29.64 10.58
C PRO A 204 -2.22 28.41 10.29
N PRO A 205 -2.68 27.43 9.49
CA PRO A 205 -1.92 26.24 9.12
C PRO A 205 -0.49 26.52 8.60
N ARG A 206 -0.32 27.61 7.86
CA ARG A 206 0.99 28.07 7.35
C ARG A 206 1.96 28.48 8.47
N ALA A 207 1.51 29.28 9.42
CA ALA A 207 2.33 29.69 10.58
C ALA A 207 2.55 28.51 11.54
N LEU A 208 1.54 27.66 11.73
CA LEU A 208 1.67 26.42 12.47
C LEU A 208 2.76 25.52 11.87
N ARG A 209 2.79 25.31 10.54
CA ARG A 209 3.86 24.51 9.91
C ARG A 209 5.26 25.05 10.26
N GLY A 210 5.50 26.35 10.11
CA GLY A 210 6.77 26.97 10.49
C GLY A 210 7.12 26.77 11.97
N ALA A 211 6.15 26.97 12.87
CA ALA A 211 6.34 26.74 14.30
C ALA A 211 6.58 25.26 14.67
N LEU A 212 6.09 24.30 13.86
CA LEU A 212 6.39 22.88 14.04
C LEU A 212 7.75 22.47 13.46
N ASP A 213 8.18 23.10 12.37
CA ASP A 213 9.49 22.87 11.76
C ASP A 213 10.62 23.38 12.70
N GLU A 214 10.41 24.49 13.41
CA GLU A 214 11.30 24.94 14.51
C GLU A 214 11.41 23.92 15.67
N LEU A 215 10.43 23.02 15.81
CA LEU A 215 10.34 22.04 16.89
C LEU A 215 10.61 20.59 16.43
N GLU A 216 11.25 20.40 15.28
CA GLU A 216 11.53 19.06 14.74
C GLU A 216 12.36 18.18 15.70
N GLU A 217 13.26 18.76 16.50
CA GLU A 217 14.02 18.07 17.54
C GLU A 217 13.20 17.72 18.81
N GLN A 218 11.97 18.22 18.93
CA GLN A 218 11.06 18.02 20.07
C GLN A 218 9.78 17.30 19.62
N PRO A 219 9.85 16.03 19.16
CA PRO A 219 8.73 15.33 18.54
C PRO A 219 7.52 15.18 19.48
N ASP A 220 7.73 15.15 20.80
CA ASP A 220 6.65 15.07 21.80
C ASP A 220 5.85 16.38 21.88
N ALA A 221 6.52 17.54 21.76
CA ALA A 221 5.87 18.83 21.69
C ALA A 221 5.08 19.00 20.39
N VAL A 222 5.65 18.57 19.25
CA VAL A 222 4.96 18.58 17.95
C VAL A 222 3.71 17.69 17.97
N ARG A 223 3.79 16.47 18.52
CA ARG A 223 2.62 15.60 18.66
C ARG A 223 1.53 16.25 19.53
N ASN A 224 1.91 16.86 20.65
CA ASN A 224 0.97 17.53 21.54
C ASN A 224 0.26 18.71 20.87
N ILE A 225 0.98 19.55 20.12
CA ILE A 225 0.41 20.68 19.37
C ILE A 225 -0.55 20.20 18.28
N LEU A 226 -0.15 19.20 17.48
CA LEU A 226 -1.00 18.65 16.42
C LEU A 226 -2.28 18.01 16.97
N ASP A 227 -2.22 17.33 18.12
CA ASP A 227 -3.40 16.76 18.78
C ASP A 227 -4.37 17.86 19.28
N HIS A 228 -3.85 18.91 19.93
CA HIS A 228 -4.66 20.07 20.34
C HIS A 228 -5.32 20.77 19.15
N TYR A 229 -4.58 20.97 18.06
CA TYR A 229 -5.09 21.60 16.84
C TYR A 229 -6.16 20.75 16.14
N ALA A 230 -5.99 19.42 16.07
CA ALA A 230 -7.03 18.51 15.59
C ALA A 230 -8.26 18.51 16.51
N GLY A 231 -8.07 18.59 17.83
CA GLY A 231 -9.14 18.70 18.82
C GLY A 231 -10.06 19.91 18.64
N CYS A 232 -9.56 21.01 18.06
CA CYS A 232 -10.37 22.17 17.68
C CYS A 232 -11.48 21.84 16.65
N ALA A 233 -11.46 20.67 16.01
CA ALA A 233 -12.56 20.16 15.20
C ALA A 233 -13.90 20.06 15.96
N HIS A 234 -13.88 19.93 17.29
CA HIS A 234 -15.08 19.88 18.13
C HIS A 234 -15.44 21.22 18.80
N HIS A 235 -14.77 22.31 18.41
CA HIS A 235 -15.00 23.62 19.00
C HIS A 235 -16.39 24.19 18.63
N SER A 236 -16.96 25.02 19.51
CA SER A 236 -18.29 25.60 19.35
C SER A 236 -18.37 26.58 18.17
N SER A 237 -17.35 27.44 18.02
CA SER A 237 -17.19 28.34 16.87
C SER A 237 -17.02 27.56 15.57
N GLU A 238 -17.78 27.95 14.55
CA GLU A 238 -17.69 27.37 13.19
C GLU A 238 -16.33 27.66 12.53
N ALA A 239 -15.80 28.89 12.71
CA ALA A 239 -14.49 29.27 12.18
C ALA A 239 -13.37 28.38 12.73
N ALA A 240 -13.41 28.08 14.03
CA ALA A 240 -12.45 27.16 14.67
C ALA A 240 -12.50 25.75 14.07
N ARG A 241 -13.71 25.21 13.82
CA ARG A 241 -13.87 23.91 13.16
C ARG A 241 -13.36 23.93 11.73
N ALA A 242 -13.62 25.01 10.97
CA ALA A 242 -13.18 25.15 9.59
C ALA A 242 -11.64 25.16 9.51
N ARG A 243 -11.00 25.95 10.40
CA ARG A 243 -9.55 26.10 10.51
C ARG A 243 -8.86 24.80 10.95
N ALA A 244 -9.48 24.03 11.84
CA ALA A 244 -9.04 22.69 12.22
C ALA A 244 -9.10 21.72 11.02
N ALA A 245 -10.20 21.71 10.26
CA ALA A 245 -10.35 20.85 9.08
C ALA A 245 -9.34 21.18 7.96
N LEU A 246 -9.11 22.47 7.68
CA LEU A 246 -8.09 22.93 6.74
C LEU A 246 -6.69 22.50 7.19
N GLY A 247 -6.30 22.79 8.44
CA GLY A 247 -4.98 22.41 8.95
C GLY A 247 -4.77 20.89 9.03
N MET A 248 -5.80 20.09 9.36
CA MET A 248 -5.72 18.63 9.24
C MET A 248 -5.48 18.15 7.81
N THR A 249 -6.01 18.86 6.81
CA THR A 249 -5.80 18.55 5.38
C THR A 249 -4.39 18.93 4.93
N GLU A 250 -3.96 20.15 5.23
CA GLU A 250 -2.68 20.73 4.81
C GLU A 250 -1.47 20.13 5.52
N LEU A 251 -1.62 19.74 6.79
CA LEU A 251 -0.55 19.17 7.62
C LEU A 251 -0.61 17.64 7.70
N ALA A 252 -1.41 16.98 6.85
CA ALA A 252 -1.61 15.53 6.88
C ALA A 252 -0.31 14.71 6.71
N ASP A 253 0.74 15.28 6.11
CA ASP A 253 2.08 14.68 6.09
C ASP A 253 2.78 14.70 7.45
N LEU A 254 2.54 15.70 8.29
CA LEU A 254 3.06 15.80 9.66
C LEU A 254 2.32 14.86 10.61
N TYR A 255 0.98 14.80 10.55
CA TYR A 255 0.18 13.82 11.31
C TYR A 255 0.64 12.37 11.02
N ALA A 256 1.07 12.08 9.79
CA ALA A 256 1.58 10.78 9.37
C ALA A 256 3.11 10.60 9.44
N ARG A 257 3.86 11.61 9.95
CA ARG A 257 5.32 11.55 10.14
C ARG A 257 5.70 10.81 11.42
N TYR A 258 4.92 11.00 12.48
CA TYR A 258 5.20 10.52 13.84
C TYR A 258 4.54 9.15 14.11
N ASP A 259 4.14 8.89 15.36
CA ASP A 259 3.49 7.63 15.72
C ASP A 259 2.09 7.48 15.08
N GLY A 260 1.63 6.23 14.98
CA GLY A 260 0.33 5.92 14.39
C GLY A 260 -0.88 6.38 15.21
N LYS A 261 -0.70 6.77 16.48
CA LYS A 261 -1.80 7.21 17.36
C LYS A 261 -2.22 8.63 17.05
N LEU A 262 -1.28 9.53 16.75
CA LEU A 262 -1.59 10.91 16.34
C LEU A 262 -2.45 10.92 15.06
N LEU A 263 -2.08 10.10 14.06
CA LEU A 263 -2.85 9.98 12.82
C LEU A 263 -4.25 9.35 13.05
N GLU A 264 -4.35 8.35 13.91
CA GLU A 264 -5.60 7.73 14.35
C GLU A 264 -6.52 8.74 15.07
N ALA A 265 -5.97 9.58 15.96
CA ALA A 265 -6.70 10.63 16.66
C ALA A 265 -7.21 11.71 15.71
N ALA A 266 -6.38 12.18 14.77
CA ALA A 266 -6.81 13.15 13.76
C ALA A 266 -7.91 12.61 12.83
N ILE A 267 -7.81 11.35 12.40
CA ILE A 267 -8.88 10.66 11.65
C ILE A 267 -10.16 10.57 12.49
N HIS A 268 -10.05 10.28 13.79
CA HIS A 268 -11.19 10.25 14.71
C HIS A 268 -11.84 11.63 14.87
N HIS A 269 -11.07 12.70 15.06
CA HIS A 269 -11.59 14.06 15.13
C HIS A 269 -12.34 14.47 13.86
N ALA A 270 -11.73 14.28 12.69
CA ALA A 270 -12.36 14.60 11.40
C ALA A 270 -13.63 13.77 11.14
N GLY A 271 -13.57 12.45 11.32
CA GLY A 271 -14.69 11.55 11.04
C GLY A 271 -15.86 11.72 12.01
N SER A 272 -15.58 11.83 13.32
CA SER A 272 -16.63 12.02 14.32
C SER A 272 -17.28 13.40 14.21
N GLN A 273 -16.55 14.46 13.88
CA GLN A 273 -17.15 15.77 13.62
C GLN A 273 -18.01 15.75 12.34
N LEU A 274 -17.57 15.08 11.28
CA LEU A 274 -18.33 14.95 10.03
C LEU A 274 -19.72 14.32 10.25
N THR A 275 -19.87 13.37 11.18
CA THR A 275 -21.19 12.78 11.51
C THR A 275 -22.16 13.75 12.20
N ARG A 276 -21.67 14.85 12.79
CA ARG A 276 -22.47 15.82 13.57
C ARG A 276 -22.76 17.09 12.80
N GLU A 277 -21.92 17.41 11.82
CA GLU A 277 -21.97 18.67 11.08
C GLU A 277 -23.12 18.68 10.07
N SER A 278 -23.82 19.81 9.96
CA SER A 278 -25.03 19.95 9.13
C SER A 278 -24.81 20.83 7.89
N ARG A 279 -23.85 21.76 7.94
CA ARG A 279 -23.55 22.68 6.83
C ARG A 279 -22.76 21.98 5.73
N LEU A 280 -23.17 22.13 4.47
CA LEU A 280 -22.53 21.49 3.31
C LEU A 280 -21.04 21.87 3.16
N GLU A 281 -20.71 23.15 3.37
CA GLU A 281 -19.34 23.68 3.30
C GLU A 281 -18.43 22.98 4.32
N MET A 282 -18.86 22.96 5.58
CA MET A 282 -18.15 22.31 6.68
C MET A 282 -18.05 20.79 6.49
N GLN A 283 -19.10 20.14 5.99
CA GLN A 283 -19.07 18.73 5.63
C GLN A 283 -18.04 18.45 4.52
N SER A 284 -17.89 19.34 3.54
CA SER A 284 -16.87 19.23 2.48
C SER A 284 -15.45 19.34 3.02
N LEU A 285 -15.19 20.31 3.91
CA LEU A 285 -13.90 20.48 4.57
C LEU A 285 -13.51 19.23 5.38
N PHE A 286 -14.40 18.72 6.23
CA PHE A 286 -14.12 17.51 7.03
C PHE A 286 -14.04 16.24 6.17
N SER A 287 -14.81 16.14 5.09
CA SER A 287 -14.69 15.04 4.11
C SER A 287 -13.29 15.02 3.48
N THR A 288 -12.79 16.18 3.06
CA THR A 288 -11.45 16.35 2.48
C THR A 288 -10.36 16.00 3.49
N ALA A 289 -10.45 16.51 4.72
CA ALA A 289 -9.51 16.21 5.79
C ALA A 289 -9.46 14.70 6.11
N PHE A 290 -10.62 14.09 6.29
CA PHE A 290 -10.76 12.66 6.61
C PHE A 290 -10.19 11.77 5.50
N ALA A 291 -10.53 12.04 4.24
CA ALA A 291 -9.99 11.31 3.09
C ALA A 291 -8.47 11.47 3.00
N ARG A 292 -7.95 12.70 3.15
CA ARG A 292 -6.52 13.00 3.04
C ARG A 292 -5.69 12.33 4.14
N LEU A 293 -6.13 12.36 5.40
CA LEU A 293 -5.47 11.68 6.50
C LEU A 293 -5.48 10.16 6.31
N SER A 294 -6.60 9.59 5.86
CA SER A 294 -6.72 8.14 5.61
C SER A 294 -5.84 7.67 4.44
N GLN A 295 -5.72 8.46 3.37
CA GLN A 295 -4.76 8.19 2.29
C GLN A 295 -3.31 8.20 2.79
N LYS A 296 -2.95 9.13 3.70
CA LYS A 296 -1.62 9.14 4.34
C LYS A 296 -1.39 7.90 5.21
N ALA A 297 -2.41 7.42 5.92
CA ALA A 297 -2.35 6.16 6.65
C ALA A 297 -2.10 4.96 5.71
N ALA A 298 -2.76 4.90 4.55
CA ALA A 298 -2.52 3.86 3.54
C ALA A 298 -1.08 3.88 2.99
N GLY A 299 -0.59 5.06 2.62
CA GLY A 299 0.78 5.25 2.13
C GLY A 299 1.86 4.90 3.17
N ARG A 300 1.57 5.04 4.46
CA ARG A 300 2.49 4.73 5.58
C ARG A 300 2.27 3.36 6.24
N ARG A 301 1.37 2.52 5.72
CA ARG A 301 0.98 1.22 6.33
C ARG A 301 0.44 1.35 7.77
N GLY A 302 -0.20 2.48 8.07
CA GLY A 302 -0.84 2.75 9.36
C GLY A 302 -2.13 1.97 9.56
N PHE A 303 -2.06 0.64 9.61
CA PHE A 303 -3.23 -0.25 9.61
C PHE A 303 -4.23 0.05 10.75
N ARG A 304 -3.74 0.46 11.92
CA ARG A 304 -4.59 0.88 13.05
C ARG A 304 -5.41 2.15 12.74
N ALA A 305 -4.78 3.14 12.12
CA ALA A 305 -5.45 4.38 11.70
C ALA A 305 -6.43 4.14 10.53
N LEU A 306 -6.10 3.22 9.60
CA LEU A 306 -7.04 2.77 8.56
C LEU A 306 -8.26 2.04 9.13
N ARG A 307 -8.07 1.18 10.14
CA ARG A 307 -9.17 0.49 10.83
C ARG A 307 -10.11 1.49 11.48
N GLN A 308 -9.56 2.50 12.17
CA GLN A 308 -10.35 3.61 12.73
C GLN A 308 -11.12 4.38 11.64
N ALA A 309 -10.52 4.59 10.46
CA ALA A 309 -11.22 5.20 9.32
C ALA A 309 -12.39 4.34 8.81
N LEU A 310 -12.22 3.02 8.66
CA LEU A 310 -13.32 2.14 8.23
C LEU A 310 -14.49 2.14 9.23
N GLU A 311 -14.20 2.04 10.54
CA GLU A 311 -15.21 2.09 11.61
C GLU A 311 -16.02 3.42 11.60
N LEU A 312 -15.35 4.53 11.26
CA LEU A 312 -15.99 5.83 11.09
C LEU A 312 -16.77 5.94 9.78
N LEU A 313 -16.26 5.39 8.66
CA LEU A 313 -16.98 5.33 7.38
C LEU A 313 -18.30 4.58 7.52
N ASP A 314 -18.31 3.43 8.20
CA ASP A 314 -19.53 2.67 8.45
C ASP A 314 -20.53 3.43 9.34
N THR A 315 -20.05 4.38 10.16
CA THR A 315 -20.90 5.28 10.95
C THR A 315 -21.43 6.45 10.11
N ILE A 316 -20.58 7.04 9.26
CA ILE A 316 -20.96 8.10 8.31
C ILE A 316 -21.97 7.58 7.29
N GLU A 317 -21.76 6.39 6.71
CA GLU A 317 -22.67 5.80 5.72
C GLU A 317 -24.03 5.48 6.31
N ARG A 318 -24.10 4.97 7.56
CA ARG A 318 -25.38 4.75 8.26
C ARG A 318 -26.18 6.03 8.48
N ALA A 319 -25.51 7.17 8.68
CA ALA A 319 -26.16 8.47 8.82
C ALA A 319 -26.47 9.13 7.46
N GLN A 320 -25.58 8.99 6.48
CA GLN A 320 -25.58 9.71 5.21
C GLN A 320 -25.00 8.80 4.08
N PRO A 321 -25.80 7.86 3.54
CA PRO A 321 -25.28 6.81 2.65
C PRO A 321 -24.50 7.30 1.42
N PRO A 322 -24.96 8.32 0.65
CA PRO A 322 -24.23 8.76 -0.55
C PRO A 322 -22.81 9.27 -0.22
N ARG A 323 -22.66 10.00 0.89
CA ARG A 323 -21.37 10.54 1.34
C ARG A 323 -20.45 9.45 1.87
N GLY A 324 -20.98 8.48 2.61
CA GLY A 324 -20.20 7.31 3.05
C GLY A 324 -19.62 6.52 1.88
N GLN A 325 -20.40 6.34 0.81
CA GLN A 325 -19.97 5.65 -0.42
C GLN A 325 -18.90 6.44 -1.18
N GLU A 326 -19.10 7.76 -1.35
CA GLU A 326 -18.11 8.65 -1.97
C GLU A 326 -16.78 8.60 -1.21
N LEU A 327 -16.81 8.78 0.11
CA LEU A 327 -15.63 8.76 0.97
C LEU A 327 -14.93 7.40 0.99
N ARG A 328 -15.67 6.28 0.95
CA ARG A 328 -15.05 4.94 0.85
C ARG A 328 -14.21 4.80 -0.42
N GLY A 329 -14.68 5.35 -1.54
CA GLY A 329 -13.92 5.44 -2.78
C GLY A 329 -12.67 6.33 -2.64
N GLN A 330 -12.78 7.49 -2.00
CA GLN A 330 -11.66 8.43 -1.81
C GLN A 330 -10.58 7.94 -0.83
N VAL A 331 -10.95 7.20 0.23
CA VAL A 331 -10.01 6.63 1.20
C VAL A 331 -9.16 5.52 0.57
N GLY A 332 -9.75 4.70 -0.32
CA GLY A 332 -8.98 3.79 -1.17
C GLY A 332 -8.27 2.63 -0.44
N VAL A 333 -8.80 2.12 0.69
CA VAL A 333 -8.20 0.92 1.34
C VAL A 333 -8.15 -0.27 0.37
N GLU A 334 -9.22 -0.45 -0.42
CA GLU A 334 -9.36 -1.56 -1.35
C GLU A 334 -8.30 -1.57 -2.47
N SER A 335 -7.87 -0.40 -2.95
CA SER A 335 -6.84 -0.30 -3.99
C SER A 335 -5.44 -0.69 -3.50
N HIS A 336 -5.17 -0.51 -2.20
CA HIS A 336 -3.90 -0.91 -1.56
C HIS A 336 -3.90 -2.34 -1.02
N LEU A 337 -5.07 -2.98 -0.90
CA LEU A 337 -5.26 -4.25 -0.20
C LEU A 337 -4.40 -5.39 -0.77
N ARG A 338 -4.27 -5.46 -2.10
CA ARG A 338 -3.40 -6.42 -2.80
C ARG A 338 -1.91 -6.20 -2.48
N GLU A 339 -1.50 -4.96 -2.32
CA GLU A 339 -0.12 -4.61 -1.95
C GLU A 339 0.17 -4.97 -0.49
N PHE A 340 -0.73 -4.65 0.44
CA PHE A 340 -0.57 -5.01 1.86
C PHE A 340 -0.46 -6.53 2.07
N ILE A 341 -1.30 -7.31 1.38
CA ILE A 341 -1.25 -8.78 1.42
C ILE A 341 0.07 -9.31 0.85
N ARG A 342 0.55 -8.75 -0.28
CA ARG A 342 1.83 -9.13 -0.91
C ARG A 342 3.02 -8.82 -0.01
N GLU A 343 3.04 -7.65 0.62
CA GLU A 343 4.09 -7.23 1.54
C GLU A 343 4.13 -8.12 2.79
N ALA A 344 2.98 -8.38 3.42
CA ALA A 344 2.90 -9.27 4.58
C ALA A 344 3.26 -10.73 4.24
N ALA A 345 2.97 -11.19 3.02
CA ALA A 345 3.43 -12.51 2.56
C ALA A 345 4.96 -12.59 2.37
N ALA A 346 5.64 -11.47 2.11
CA ALA A 346 7.09 -11.37 1.98
C ALA A 346 7.81 -11.07 3.31
N ALA A 347 7.16 -10.34 4.23
CA ALA A 347 7.69 -9.92 5.53
C ALA A 347 8.07 -11.11 6.44
N PRO A 348 8.98 -10.94 7.42
CA PRO A 348 9.35 -12.02 8.34
C PRO A 348 8.16 -12.60 9.11
N SER A 349 7.24 -11.73 9.57
CA SER A 349 6.05 -12.05 10.35
C SER A 349 4.85 -11.23 9.87
N VAL A 350 3.63 -11.69 10.19
CA VAL A 350 2.39 -10.96 9.89
C VAL A 350 2.19 -9.79 10.88
N PRO A 351 1.88 -8.57 10.41
CA PRO A 351 1.43 -7.47 11.28
C PRO A 351 0.05 -7.77 11.86
N ALA A 352 -0.11 -7.74 13.19
CA ALA A 352 -1.37 -8.06 13.85
C ALA A 352 -2.50 -7.09 13.45
N GLU A 353 -2.19 -5.80 13.33
CA GLU A 353 -3.13 -4.75 12.95
C GLU A 353 -3.61 -4.90 11.49
N LEU A 354 -2.82 -5.52 10.61
CA LEU A 354 -3.27 -5.83 9.25
C LEU A 354 -4.36 -6.89 9.28
N ALA A 355 -4.23 -7.95 10.08
CA ALA A 355 -5.26 -8.98 10.21
C ALA A 355 -6.61 -8.40 10.70
N GLU A 356 -6.56 -7.47 11.66
CA GLU A 356 -7.73 -6.73 12.15
C GLU A 356 -8.36 -5.85 11.04
N LEU A 357 -7.53 -5.15 10.25
CA LEU A 357 -8.00 -4.38 9.09
C LEU A 357 -8.65 -5.27 8.01
N LEU A 358 -8.01 -6.40 7.67
CA LEU A 358 -8.53 -7.33 6.66
C LEU A 358 -9.91 -7.90 7.05
N ARG A 359 -10.19 -8.07 8.35
CA ARG A 359 -11.50 -8.54 8.85
C ARG A 359 -12.64 -7.58 8.47
N GLN A 360 -12.37 -6.28 8.38
CA GLN A 360 -13.37 -5.26 8.06
C GLN A 360 -13.60 -5.07 6.55
N VAL A 361 -12.75 -5.65 5.69
CA VAL A 361 -12.85 -5.47 4.22
C VAL A 361 -13.39 -6.74 3.55
N PRO A 362 -14.62 -6.75 3.00
CA PRO A 362 -15.26 -7.97 2.48
C PRO A 362 -14.47 -8.71 1.38
N ALA A 363 -13.70 -7.98 0.57
CA ALA A 363 -12.88 -8.55 -0.50
C ALA A 363 -11.60 -9.26 -0.01
N ALA A 364 -11.16 -9.03 1.23
CA ALA A 364 -9.86 -9.49 1.72
C ALA A 364 -9.68 -11.01 1.65
N ALA A 365 -10.72 -11.79 1.99
CA ALA A 365 -10.67 -13.25 1.96
C ALA A 365 -10.37 -13.78 0.54
N GLU A 366 -11.03 -13.22 -0.47
CA GLU A 366 -10.85 -13.64 -1.87
C GLU A 366 -9.45 -13.30 -2.39
N LEU A 367 -8.94 -12.11 -2.04
CA LEU A 367 -7.59 -11.67 -2.39
C LEU A 367 -6.50 -12.50 -1.68
N LEU A 368 -6.74 -12.94 -0.45
CA LEU A 368 -5.86 -13.90 0.24
C LEU A 368 -5.82 -15.25 -0.48
N GLY A 369 -6.95 -15.71 -1.04
CA GLY A 369 -7.01 -16.89 -1.91
C GLY A 369 -6.16 -16.73 -3.18
N GLU A 370 -6.32 -15.60 -3.88
CA GLU A 370 -5.52 -15.25 -5.07
C GLU A 370 -4.01 -15.19 -4.76
N ALA A 371 -3.63 -14.50 -3.68
CA ALA A 371 -2.24 -14.40 -3.25
C ALA A 371 -1.65 -15.75 -2.79
N PHE A 372 -2.47 -16.61 -2.18
CA PHE A 372 -2.05 -17.94 -1.71
C PHE A 372 -1.79 -18.89 -2.88
N GLU A 373 -2.64 -18.87 -3.91
CA GLU A 373 -2.41 -19.61 -5.16
C GLU A 373 -1.08 -19.18 -5.80
N ALA A 374 -0.91 -17.88 -6.02
CA ALA A 374 0.24 -17.30 -6.70
C ALA A 374 1.58 -17.44 -5.93
N SER A 375 1.56 -17.83 -4.66
CA SER A 375 2.75 -17.94 -3.79
C SER A 375 3.40 -19.34 -3.88
N PRO A 376 4.61 -19.51 -4.43
CA PRO A 376 5.27 -20.82 -4.50
C PRO A 376 6.04 -21.22 -3.23
N GLN A 377 6.43 -20.24 -2.40
CA GLN A 377 7.24 -20.44 -1.20
C GLN A 377 6.38 -20.82 0.02
N ARG A 378 6.88 -21.77 0.83
CA ARG A 378 6.20 -22.23 2.05
C ARG A 378 5.99 -21.10 3.06
N ALA A 379 7.04 -20.36 3.40
CA ALA A 379 6.96 -19.30 4.41
C ALA A 379 5.90 -18.23 4.05
N ALA A 380 5.80 -17.86 2.77
CA ALA A 380 4.77 -16.95 2.29
C ALA A 380 3.36 -17.53 2.45
N ARG A 381 3.16 -18.83 2.14
CA ARG A 381 1.87 -19.51 2.34
C ARG A 381 1.48 -19.62 3.81
N GLU A 382 2.41 -19.86 4.73
CA GLU A 382 2.12 -19.87 6.17
C GLU A 382 1.61 -18.49 6.66
N ARG A 383 2.28 -17.40 6.25
CA ARG A 383 1.85 -16.02 6.57
C ARG A 383 0.48 -15.66 5.97
N LEU A 384 0.17 -16.15 4.78
CA LEU A 384 -1.15 -15.99 4.16
C LEU A 384 -2.25 -16.80 4.87
N VAL A 385 -1.93 -17.98 5.42
CA VAL A 385 -2.84 -18.77 6.28
C VAL A 385 -3.06 -18.08 7.62
N GLU A 386 -2.03 -17.50 8.22
CA GLU A 386 -2.12 -16.69 9.44
C GLU A 386 -3.04 -15.46 9.24
N LEU A 387 -2.83 -14.69 8.17
CA LEU A 387 -3.73 -13.60 7.77
C LEU A 387 -5.18 -14.08 7.57
N ALA A 388 -5.39 -15.19 6.86
CA ALA A 388 -6.73 -15.72 6.60
C ALA A 388 -7.44 -16.21 7.87
N ARG A 389 -6.71 -16.74 8.86
CA ARG A 389 -7.25 -17.03 10.19
C ARG A 389 -7.63 -15.75 10.93
N GLY A 390 -6.84 -14.68 10.79
CA GLY A 390 -7.13 -13.36 11.34
C GLY A 390 -8.40 -12.70 10.80
N VAL A 391 -8.71 -12.89 9.50
CA VAL A 391 -10.00 -12.48 8.90
C VAL A 391 -11.18 -13.24 9.52
N GLY A 392 -10.97 -14.49 9.95
CA GLY A 392 -11.94 -15.23 10.75
C GLY A 392 -13.12 -15.84 9.99
N PRO A 393 -14.15 -16.33 10.71
CA PRO A 393 -15.18 -17.23 10.16
C PRO A 393 -16.03 -16.65 9.02
N ALA A 394 -16.20 -15.33 8.97
CA ALA A 394 -16.91 -14.64 7.88
C ALA A 394 -16.15 -14.77 6.56
N GLY A 395 -14.82 -14.56 6.58
CA GLY A 395 -13.96 -14.75 5.41
C GLY A 395 -13.94 -16.20 4.93
N VAL A 396 -13.82 -17.16 5.86
CA VAL A 396 -13.90 -18.61 5.54
C VAL A 396 -15.25 -18.97 4.91
N SER A 397 -16.35 -18.41 5.41
CA SER A 397 -17.68 -18.63 4.86
C SER A 397 -17.81 -18.10 3.43
N ARG A 398 -17.25 -16.91 3.15
CA ARG A 398 -17.18 -16.33 1.80
C ARG A 398 -16.32 -17.16 0.84
N LEU A 399 -15.20 -17.71 1.32
CA LEU A 399 -14.39 -18.66 0.53
C LEU A 399 -15.15 -19.94 0.19
N ARG A 400 -15.91 -20.51 1.14
CA ARG A 400 -16.79 -21.67 0.89
C ARG A 400 -17.91 -21.36 -0.09
N GLU A 401 -18.48 -20.16 -0.03
CA GLU A 401 -19.48 -19.71 -1.00
C GLU A 401 -18.87 -19.64 -2.40
N LYS A 402 -17.71 -18.97 -2.55
CA LYS A 402 -16.97 -18.89 -3.82
C LYS A 402 -16.63 -20.29 -4.37
N LEU A 403 -16.21 -21.23 -3.53
CA LEU A 403 -15.98 -22.63 -3.95
C LEU A 403 -17.24 -23.32 -4.50
N ARG A 404 -18.43 -23.00 -3.96
CA ARG A 404 -19.71 -23.62 -4.38
C ARG A 404 -20.30 -22.97 -5.63
N THR A 405 -20.21 -21.65 -5.76
CA THR A 405 -20.95 -20.85 -6.76
C THR A 405 -20.12 -20.41 -7.96
N ALA A 406 -18.80 -20.26 -7.82
CA ALA A 406 -17.94 -19.78 -8.89
C ALA A 406 -17.68 -20.86 -9.97
N PRO A 407 -17.33 -20.46 -11.21
CA PRO A 407 -16.87 -21.40 -12.22
C PRO A 407 -15.59 -22.12 -11.78
N PRO A 408 -15.30 -23.35 -12.27
CA PRO A 408 -14.27 -24.20 -11.71
C PRO A 408 -12.87 -23.56 -11.55
N PRO A 409 -12.34 -22.76 -12.50
CA PRO A 409 -11.05 -22.09 -12.31
C PRO A 409 -11.03 -21.15 -11.10
N ALA A 410 -12.08 -20.34 -10.91
CA ALA A 410 -12.18 -19.41 -9.79
C ALA A 410 -12.47 -20.12 -8.45
N ALA A 411 -13.15 -21.27 -8.50
CA ALA A 411 -13.39 -22.12 -7.33
C ALA A 411 -12.11 -22.84 -6.87
N VAL A 412 -11.25 -23.28 -7.80
CA VAL A 412 -9.96 -23.93 -7.50
C VAL A 412 -9.00 -22.97 -6.80
N ASN A 413 -8.96 -21.69 -7.18
CA ASN A 413 -8.08 -20.67 -6.56
C ASN A 413 -8.23 -20.57 -5.03
N VAL A 414 -9.44 -20.81 -4.50
CA VAL A 414 -9.69 -20.78 -3.05
C VAL A 414 -9.54 -22.14 -2.36
N ALA A 415 -9.56 -23.25 -3.10
CA ALA A 415 -9.51 -24.60 -2.55
C ALA A 415 -8.18 -24.90 -1.81
N GLY A 416 -7.06 -24.40 -2.34
CA GLY A 416 -5.75 -24.54 -1.70
C GLY A 416 -5.70 -23.89 -0.31
N LEU A 417 -6.24 -22.67 -0.18
CA LEU A 417 -6.31 -21.96 1.10
C LEU A 417 -7.33 -22.60 2.05
N LEU A 418 -8.52 -22.97 1.54
CA LEU A 418 -9.54 -23.68 2.32
C LEU A 418 -9.03 -24.99 2.92
N SER A 419 -8.13 -25.72 2.23
CA SER A 419 -7.52 -26.94 2.77
C SER A 419 -6.73 -26.71 4.07
N ARG A 420 -6.27 -25.47 4.32
CA ARG A 420 -5.53 -25.06 5.53
C ARG A 420 -6.42 -24.47 6.64
N LEU A 421 -7.70 -24.26 6.35
CA LEU A 421 -8.67 -23.59 7.22
C LEU A 421 -9.82 -24.51 7.65
N GLU A 422 -10.42 -25.25 6.72
CA GLU A 422 -11.50 -26.21 6.99
C GLU A 422 -11.37 -27.48 6.10
N PRO A 423 -10.35 -28.33 6.31
CA PRO A 423 -10.13 -29.53 5.50
C PRO A 423 -11.31 -30.53 5.54
N LEU A 424 -12.03 -30.62 6.67
CA LEU A 424 -13.20 -31.49 6.81
C LEU A 424 -14.39 -31.02 5.95
N ALA A 425 -14.77 -29.74 6.03
CA ALA A 425 -15.83 -29.17 5.21
C ALA A 425 -15.49 -29.24 3.72
N LEU A 426 -14.20 -29.09 3.38
CA LEU A 426 -13.72 -29.25 2.01
C LEU A 426 -13.88 -30.70 1.50
N ALA A 427 -13.64 -31.70 2.34
CA ALA A 427 -13.83 -33.11 2.01
C ALA A 427 -15.31 -33.48 1.77
N GLU A 428 -16.25 -32.82 2.44
CA GLU A 428 -17.69 -33.02 2.24
C GLU A 428 -18.22 -32.34 0.98
N LEU A 429 -17.71 -31.14 0.66
CA LEU A 429 -18.18 -30.36 -0.49
C LEU A 429 -17.64 -30.86 -1.83
N LEU A 430 -16.34 -31.19 -1.90
CA LEU A 430 -15.66 -31.45 -3.17
C LEU A 430 -16.25 -32.62 -3.99
N PRO A 431 -16.68 -33.77 -3.45
CA PRO A 431 -17.25 -34.86 -4.25
C PRO A 431 -18.44 -34.43 -5.13
N ALA A 432 -19.35 -33.61 -4.58
CA ALA A 432 -20.51 -33.09 -5.30
C ALA A 432 -20.15 -31.98 -6.32
N LEU A 433 -19.02 -31.30 -6.13
CA LEU A 433 -18.48 -30.34 -7.11
C LEU A 433 -17.79 -31.08 -8.27
N LEU A 434 -17.01 -32.12 -7.98
CA LEU A 434 -16.30 -32.93 -8.96
C LEU A 434 -17.27 -33.68 -9.91
N GLY A 435 -18.42 -34.14 -9.42
CA GLY A 435 -19.46 -34.73 -10.28
C GLY A 435 -19.97 -33.82 -11.42
N ARG A 436 -19.66 -32.52 -11.40
CA ARG A 436 -20.03 -31.54 -12.44
C ARG A 436 -18.84 -30.77 -13.03
N TRP A 437 -17.60 -31.12 -12.71
CA TRP A 437 -16.40 -30.42 -13.17
C TRP A 437 -15.73 -31.17 -14.33
N SER A 438 -14.89 -30.47 -15.09
CA SER A 438 -14.09 -31.08 -16.17
C SER A 438 -12.83 -31.76 -15.60
N ARG A 439 -12.25 -32.70 -16.36
CA ARG A 439 -10.95 -33.32 -16.05
C ARG A 439 -9.88 -32.28 -15.69
N ASP A 440 -9.83 -31.17 -16.43
CA ASP A 440 -8.84 -30.11 -16.25
C ASP A 440 -9.02 -29.41 -14.89
N ALA A 441 -10.27 -29.22 -14.45
CA ALA A 441 -10.58 -28.69 -13.12
C ALA A 441 -10.28 -29.71 -12.00
N HIS A 442 -10.43 -31.02 -12.24
CA HIS A 442 -10.04 -32.06 -11.28
C HIS A 442 -8.52 -32.06 -11.06
N ASP A 443 -7.75 -31.94 -12.15
CA ASP A 443 -6.30 -31.82 -12.08
C ASP A 443 -5.86 -30.53 -11.38
N ALA A 444 -6.41 -29.38 -11.79
CA ALA A 444 -6.11 -28.09 -11.18
C ALA A 444 -6.41 -28.07 -9.67
N LEU A 445 -7.53 -28.69 -9.24
CA LEU A 445 -7.84 -28.89 -7.83
C LEU A 445 -6.77 -29.72 -7.12
N VAL A 446 -6.35 -30.86 -7.68
CA VAL A 446 -5.30 -31.70 -7.07
C VAL A 446 -3.97 -30.93 -6.97
N GLN A 447 -3.61 -30.10 -7.96
CA GLN A 447 -2.44 -29.22 -7.86
C GLN A 447 -2.61 -28.15 -6.77
N ALA A 448 -3.80 -27.54 -6.63
CA ALA A 448 -4.08 -26.54 -5.60
C ALA A 448 -4.03 -27.13 -4.18
N LEU A 449 -4.53 -28.36 -3.98
CA LEU A 449 -4.42 -29.08 -2.71
C LEU A 449 -2.97 -29.50 -2.40
N ALA A 450 -2.22 -29.96 -3.40
CA ALA A 450 -0.79 -30.25 -3.29
C ALA A 450 0.00 -29.01 -2.85
N ALA A 451 -0.19 -27.89 -3.55
CA ALA A 451 0.49 -26.62 -3.27
C ALA A 451 0.01 -25.98 -1.96
N GLY A 452 -1.24 -26.20 -1.56
CA GLY A 452 -1.77 -25.77 -0.26
C GLY A 452 -1.06 -26.45 0.91
N GLY A 453 -0.72 -27.73 0.74
CA GLY A 453 0.14 -28.47 1.66
C GLY A 453 -0.43 -28.63 3.06
N ALA A 454 -1.76 -28.78 3.18
CA ALA A 454 -2.39 -29.14 4.44
C ALA A 454 -1.78 -30.45 5.00
N PRO A 455 -1.64 -30.58 6.34
CA PRO A 455 -1.32 -31.85 6.97
C PRO A 455 -2.29 -32.96 6.53
N GLU A 456 -3.58 -32.65 6.54
CA GLU A 456 -4.70 -33.57 6.24
C GLU A 456 -4.88 -33.82 4.73
N ARG A 457 -3.99 -33.29 3.86
CA ARG A 457 -4.16 -33.41 2.40
C ARG A 457 -4.16 -34.85 1.90
N GLY A 458 -3.47 -35.75 2.62
CA GLY A 458 -3.48 -37.18 2.35
C GLY A 458 -4.89 -37.75 2.47
N GLN A 459 -5.49 -37.64 3.66
CA GLN A 459 -6.88 -38.02 3.92
C GLN A 459 -7.89 -37.32 3.01
N LEU A 460 -7.73 -36.01 2.75
CA LEU A 460 -8.61 -35.26 1.85
C LEU A 460 -8.59 -35.88 0.45
N LEU A 461 -7.42 -36.03 -0.17
CA LEU A 461 -7.28 -36.64 -1.50
C LEU A 461 -7.76 -38.09 -1.52
N LEU A 462 -7.56 -38.84 -0.43
CA LEU A 462 -8.01 -40.24 -0.31
C LEU A 462 -9.55 -40.36 -0.42
N ARG A 463 -10.29 -39.44 0.20
CA ARG A 463 -11.76 -39.37 0.11
C ARG A 463 -12.25 -38.99 -1.29
N LEU A 464 -11.43 -38.26 -2.05
CA LEU A 464 -11.77 -37.80 -3.41
C LEU A 464 -11.42 -38.79 -4.51
N LEU A 465 -10.64 -39.84 -4.25
CA LEU A 465 -10.16 -40.79 -5.27
C LEU A 465 -11.31 -41.35 -6.13
N ASP A 466 -12.44 -41.69 -5.52
CA ASP A 466 -13.56 -42.32 -6.24
C ASP A 466 -14.43 -41.29 -7.01
N SER A 467 -14.14 -39.99 -6.88
CA SER A 467 -14.76 -38.87 -7.63
C SER A 467 -13.82 -38.20 -8.63
N LEU A 468 -12.54 -38.56 -8.64
CA LEU A 468 -11.53 -37.97 -9.53
C LEU A 468 -11.50 -38.66 -10.90
N HIS A 469 -11.12 -37.91 -11.93
CA HIS A 469 -11.02 -38.45 -13.29
C HIS A 469 -9.83 -39.45 -13.36
N PRO A 470 -9.92 -40.58 -14.11
CA PRO A 470 -8.87 -41.60 -14.13
C PRO A 470 -7.45 -41.08 -14.41
N LEU A 471 -7.29 -40.17 -15.38
CA LEU A 471 -6.01 -39.50 -15.69
C LEU A 471 -5.44 -38.61 -14.56
N VAL A 472 -6.23 -38.28 -13.54
CA VAL A 472 -5.83 -37.46 -12.38
C VAL A 472 -5.47 -38.32 -11.17
N LEU A 473 -5.97 -39.56 -11.09
CA LEU A 473 -5.71 -40.49 -9.97
C LEU A 473 -4.21 -40.71 -9.71
N PRO A 474 -3.33 -40.90 -10.72
CA PRO A 474 -1.88 -41.01 -10.51
C PRO A 474 -1.28 -39.81 -9.78
N ALA A 475 -1.75 -38.60 -10.10
CA ALA A 475 -1.26 -37.38 -9.49
C ALA A 475 -1.79 -37.18 -8.05
N ALA A 476 -3.02 -37.61 -7.76
CA ALA A 476 -3.56 -37.63 -6.41
C ALA A 476 -2.85 -38.68 -5.53
N VAL A 477 -2.63 -39.89 -6.03
CA VAL A 477 -1.93 -40.97 -5.31
C VAL A 477 -0.47 -40.64 -5.03
N ASP A 478 0.25 -40.04 -6.00
CA ASP A 478 1.60 -39.50 -5.73
C ASP A 478 1.57 -38.51 -4.56
N GLU A 479 0.57 -37.61 -4.51
CA GLU A 479 0.50 -36.56 -3.50
C GLU A 479 0.07 -37.05 -2.11
N ILE A 480 -0.78 -38.08 -2.07
CA ILE A 480 -1.04 -38.85 -0.84
C ILE A 480 0.30 -39.42 -0.33
N GLY A 481 1.12 -40.01 -1.19
CA GLY A 481 2.48 -40.44 -0.83
C GLY A 481 3.41 -39.31 -0.37
N MET A 482 3.27 -38.11 -0.93
CA MET A 482 4.03 -36.92 -0.53
C MET A 482 3.52 -36.26 0.77
N SER A 483 2.33 -36.65 1.26
CA SER A 483 1.74 -36.06 2.48
C SER A 483 2.47 -36.46 3.76
N GLY A 484 3.03 -37.67 3.82
CA GLY A 484 3.55 -38.28 5.05
C GLY A 484 2.47 -38.92 5.94
N ASP A 485 1.19 -38.80 5.58
CA ASP A 485 0.06 -39.33 6.33
C ASP A 485 -0.10 -40.85 6.13
N ARG A 486 0.32 -41.61 7.14
CA ARG A 486 0.26 -43.07 7.17
C ARG A 486 -1.15 -43.63 7.33
N GLU A 487 -2.13 -42.86 7.82
CA GLU A 487 -3.52 -43.33 7.94
C GLU A 487 -4.14 -43.63 6.57
N THR A 488 -3.56 -43.09 5.50
CA THR A 488 -3.95 -43.35 4.11
C THR A 488 -3.53 -44.73 3.59
N ALA A 489 -2.57 -45.39 4.25
CA ALA A 489 -1.94 -46.60 3.76
C ALA A 489 -2.88 -47.80 3.50
N PRO A 490 -3.93 -48.09 4.30
CA PRO A 490 -4.80 -49.25 4.05
C PRO A 490 -5.53 -49.21 2.69
N ARG A 491 -5.84 -48.01 2.16
CA ARG A 491 -6.42 -47.86 0.81
C ARG A 491 -5.33 -47.91 -0.27
N LEU A 492 -4.14 -47.37 -0.02
CA LEU A 492 -2.99 -47.53 -0.91
C LEU A 492 -2.54 -49.00 -1.05
N MET A 493 -2.57 -49.79 0.04
CA MET A 493 -2.27 -51.23 0.01
C MET A 493 -3.28 -52.00 -0.84
N ARG A 494 -4.57 -51.65 -0.79
CA ARG A 494 -5.58 -52.24 -1.69
C ARG A 494 -5.30 -51.91 -3.16
N LEU A 495 -4.98 -50.66 -3.48
CA LEU A 495 -4.60 -50.24 -4.83
C LEU A 495 -3.33 -50.96 -5.32
N ALA A 496 -2.29 -51.03 -4.49
CA ALA A 496 -1.04 -51.75 -4.77
C ALA A 496 -1.25 -53.27 -4.94
N GLY A 497 -2.18 -53.86 -4.19
CA GLY A 497 -2.64 -55.24 -4.36
C GLY A 497 -3.45 -55.49 -5.65
N GLY A 498 -3.80 -54.45 -6.41
CA GLY A 498 -4.50 -54.56 -7.69
C GLY A 498 -6.01 -54.32 -7.62
N ALA A 499 -6.56 -53.93 -6.46
CA ALA A 499 -7.97 -53.52 -6.33
C ALA A 499 -8.17 -52.09 -6.86
N LEU A 500 -8.02 -51.92 -8.17
CA LEU A 500 -8.11 -50.64 -8.87
C LEU A 500 -9.58 -50.22 -9.13
N PRO A 501 -9.88 -48.91 -9.18
CA PRO A 501 -11.17 -48.41 -9.66
C PRO A 501 -11.42 -48.81 -11.12
N GLN A 502 -12.69 -48.78 -11.53
CA GLN A 502 -13.05 -49.01 -12.93
C GLN A 502 -12.34 -48.00 -13.85
N SER A 503 -11.99 -48.43 -15.07
CA SER A 503 -11.25 -47.65 -16.06
C SER A 503 -9.85 -47.14 -15.63
N SER A 504 -9.30 -47.64 -14.51
CA SER A 504 -7.93 -47.30 -14.08
C SER A 504 -6.88 -48.26 -14.65
N GLU A 505 -5.80 -47.70 -15.18
CA GLU A 505 -4.70 -48.50 -15.73
C GLU A 505 -3.70 -49.05 -14.67
N PRO A 506 -2.90 -50.07 -15.01
CA PRO A 506 -1.83 -50.61 -14.15
C PRO A 506 -0.80 -49.57 -13.68
N TYR A 507 -0.70 -48.41 -14.34
CA TYR A 507 0.12 -47.29 -13.87
C TYR A 507 -0.32 -46.76 -12.51
N LEU A 508 -1.63 -46.75 -12.21
CA LEU A 508 -2.15 -46.34 -10.89
C LEU A 508 -1.71 -47.30 -9.78
N ARG A 509 -1.67 -48.62 -10.07
CA ARG A 509 -1.13 -49.63 -9.15
C ARG A 509 0.32 -49.36 -8.80
N LEU A 510 1.13 -49.02 -9.81
CA LEU A 510 2.54 -48.67 -9.64
C LEU A 510 2.70 -47.40 -8.77
N LYS A 511 1.85 -46.39 -8.98
CA LYS A 511 1.83 -45.17 -8.16
C LYS A 511 1.49 -45.45 -6.70
N ALA A 512 0.55 -46.35 -6.43
CA ALA A 512 0.24 -46.77 -5.06
C ALA A 512 1.42 -47.46 -4.37
N VAL A 513 2.18 -48.30 -5.09
CA VAL A 513 3.43 -48.90 -4.60
C VAL A 513 4.50 -47.83 -4.30
N GLU A 514 4.71 -46.87 -5.20
CA GLU A 514 5.64 -45.75 -4.96
C GLU A 514 5.20 -44.89 -3.76
N ALA A 515 3.90 -44.62 -3.60
CA ALA A 515 3.33 -43.87 -2.48
C ALA A 515 3.55 -44.55 -1.13
N LEU A 516 3.34 -45.87 -1.02
CA LEU A 516 3.65 -46.64 0.20
C LEU A 516 5.14 -46.54 0.58
N GLY A 517 6.03 -46.56 -0.41
CA GLY A 517 7.46 -46.33 -0.20
C GLY A 517 7.80 -44.93 0.33
N ARG A 518 7.09 -43.88 -0.13
CA ARG A 518 7.26 -42.49 0.35
C ARG A 518 6.74 -42.28 1.77
N LEU A 519 5.61 -42.91 2.13
CA LEU A 519 5.08 -42.94 3.50
C LEU A 519 5.97 -43.75 4.47
N ARG A 520 6.86 -44.59 3.93
CA ARG A 520 7.71 -45.53 4.66
C ARG A 520 6.88 -46.41 5.60
N GLU A 521 5.80 -46.98 5.07
CA GLU A 521 4.80 -47.72 5.84
C GLU A 521 5.23 -49.17 6.14
N PRO A 522 5.54 -49.55 7.40
CA PRO A 522 6.01 -50.89 7.73
C PRO A 522 4.97 -52.00 7.49
N LEU A 523 3.67 -51.72 7.70
CA LEU A 523 2.60 -52.70 7.50
C LEU A 523 2.44 -53.11 6.03
N SER A 524 2.97 -52.32 5.10
CA SER A 524 2.98 -52.66 3.67
C SER A 524 4.07 -53.67 3.28
N ALA A 525 5.09 -53.90 4.13
CA ALA A 525 6.23 -54.74 3.80
C ALA A 525 5.88 -56.17 3.36
N PRO A 526 4.94 -56.91 4.01
CA PRO A 526 4.55 -58.25 3.55
C PRO A 526 3.97 -58.26 2.12
N LEU A 527 3.10 -57.30 1.81
CA LEU A 527 2.52 -57.13 0.48
C LEU A 527 3.63 -56.80 -0.54
N LEU A 528 4.50 -55.83 -0.23
CA LEU A 528 5.57 -55.45 -1.14
C LEU A 528 6.54 -56.61 -1.41
N ARG A 529 6.88 -57.42 -0.39
CA ARG A 529 7.73 -58.62 -0.54
C ARG A 529 7.06 -59.63 -1.47
N GLN A 530 5.76 -59.89 -1.27
CA GLN A 530 4.97 -60.74 -2.18
C GLN A 530 5.02 -60.23 -3.62
N LEU A 531 4.88 -58.91 -3.85
CA LEU A 531 4.97 -58.33 -5.19
C LEU A 531 6.35 -58.57 -5.84
N VAL A 532 7.44 -58.45 -5.07
CA VAL A 532 8.80 -58.72 -5.58
C VAL A 532 9.02 -60.22 -5.83
N GLU A 533 8.59 -61.09 -4.93
CA GLU A 533 9.03 -62.49 -4.86
C GLU A 533 8.09 -63.51 -5.52
N ALA A 534 6.82 -63.16 -5.80
CA ALA A 534 5.84 -64.10 -6.32
C ALA A 534 6.21 -64.68 -7.70
N LYS A 535 6.17 -66.02 -7.80
CA LYS A 535 6.40 -66.80 -9.02
C LYS A 535 5.23 -67.72 -9.32
N SER A 536 4.95 -67.92 -10.60
CA SER A 536 4.03 -68.92 -11.13
C SER A 536 4.75 -69.84 -12.10
N VAL A 537 4.83 -71.13 -11.74
CA VAL A 537 5.50 -72.25 -12.43
C VAL A 537 7.01 -72.02 -12.65
N TRP A 538 7.42 -71.06 -13.48
CA TRP A 538 8.81 -70.57 -13.60
C TRP A 538 8.93 -69.07 -13.92
N ARG A 539 7.80 -68.36 -14.08
CA ARG A 539 7.76 -66.91 -14.41
C ARG A 539 7.43 -66.11 -13.16
N TRP A 540 7.83 -64.84 -13.13
CA TRP A 540 7.35 -63.92 -12.10
C TRP A 540 5.87 -63.63 -12.30
N THR A 541 5.08 -63.61 -11.22
CA THR A 541 3.64 -63.32 -11.29
C THR A 541 3.39 -61.85 -11.61
N GLU A 542 4.23 -60.96 -11.07
CA GLU A 542 4.07 -59.51 -11.23
C GLU A 542 4.90 -58.92 -12.39
N PRO A 543 4.39 -57.89 -13.09
CA PRO A 543 5.14 -57.17 -14.13
C PRO A 543 6.43 -56.52 -13.59
N ARG A 544 7.47 -56.46 -14.42
CA ARG A 544 8.82 -56.04 -14.00
C ARG A 544 8.86 -54.67 -13.30
N GLU A 545 8.12 -53.67 -13.80
CA GLU A 545 8.07 -52.34 -13.18
C GLU A 545 7.35 -52.31 -11.81
N ILE A 546 6.33 -53.15 -11.59
CA ILE A 546 5.71 -53.30 -10.25
C ILE A 546 6.73 -53.88 -9.27
N ARG A 547 7.50 -54.88 -9.73
CA ARG A 547 8.57 -55.52 -8.92
C ARG A 547 9.70 -54.54 -8.60
N ILE A 548 10.12 -53.71 -9.57
CA ILE A 548 11.11 -52.65 -9.37
C ILE A 548 10.60 -51.61 -8.36
N ALA A 549 9.38 -51.09 -8.54
CA ALA A 549 8.80 -50.12 -7.62
C ALA A 549 8.64 -50.70 -6.19
N ALA A 550 8.23 -51.96 -6.06
CA ALA A 550 8.09 -52.62 -4.77
C ALA A 550 9.45 -52.86 -4.08
N ALA A 551 10.48 -53.23 -4.83
CA ALA A 551 11.85 -53.32 -4.30
C ALA A 551 12.38 -51.95 -3.87
N GLN A 552 12.17 -50.89 -4.66
CA GLN A 552 12.52 -49.51 -4.31
C GLN A 552 11.77 -49.03 -3.05
N ALA A 553 10.49 -49.37 -2.89
CA ALA A 553 9.72 -49.07 -1.69
C ALA A 553 10.25 -49.83 -0.47
N LEU A 554 10.57 -51.12 -0.61
CA LEU A 554 11.17 -51.93 0.46
C LEU A 554 12.54 -51.41 0.89
N MET A 555 13.39 -50.93 -0.02
CA MET A 555 14.66 -50.29 0.35
C MET A 555 14.49 -49.06 1.26
N LYS A 556 13.30 -48.43 1.30
CA LYS A 556 12.96 -47.30 2.19
C LYS A 556 12.30 -47.71 3.50
N ILE A 557 11.62 -48.86 3.51
CA ILE A 557 10.82 -49.39 4.63
C ILE A 557 11.63 -50.39 5.47
N ASP A 558 12.34 -51.29 4.81
CA ASP A 558 13.16 -52.36 5.37
C ASP A 558 14.47 -52.49 4.56
N PRO A 559 15.47 -51.64 4.85
CA PRO A 559 16.74 -51.63 4.14
C PRO A 559 17.51 -52.95 4.27
N GLU A 560 17.39 -53.64 5.41
CA GLU A 560 18.08 -54.90 5.65
C GLU A 560 17.56 -56.05 4.80
N TRP A 561 16.23 -56.17 4.65
CA TRP A 561 15.65 -57.08 3.66
C TRP A 561 16.03 -56.63 2.25
N GLY A 562 15.96 -55.32 1.97
CA GLY A 562 16.29 -54.74 0.66
C GLY A 562 17.65 -55.21 0.16
N GLN A 563 18.71 -55.01 0.95
CA GLN A 563 20.08 -55.38 0.61
C GLN A 563 20.26 -56.91 0.44
N ARG A 564 19.66 -57.72 1.32
CA ARG A 564 19.82 -59.20 1.30
C ARG A 564 19.04 -59.86 0.15
N SER A 565 17.82 -59.40 -0.09
CA SER A 565 16.88 -60.03 -1.02
C SER A 565 17.06 -59.57 -2.46
N LEU A 566 17.72 -58.43 -2.69
CA LEU A 566 17.98 -57.91 -4.04
C LEU A 566 18.60 -58.94 -4.97
N ARG A 567 19.68 -59.58 -4.52
CA ARG A 567 20.43 -60.61 -5.28
C ARG A 567 19.57 -61.83 -5.64
N ARG A 568 18.52 -62.11 -4.86
CA ARG A 568 17.58 -63.24 -5.05
C ARG A 568 16.37 -62.86 -5.91
N SER A 569 16.07 -61.57 -6.03
CA SER A 569 14.91 -61.05 -6.79
C SER A 569 15.08 -61.10 -8.32
N GLY A 570 16.30 -61.23 -8.84
CA GLY A 570 16.55 -61.13 -10.29
C GLY A 570 16.29 -59.73 -10.89
N LEU A 571 16.30 -58.71 -10.04
CA LEU A 571 16.38 -57.30 -10.42
C LEU A 571 17.84 -56.84 -10.37
N ALA A 572 18.27 -56.01 -11.31
CA ALA A 572 19.61 -55.43 -11.30
C ALA A 572 19.63 -54.13 -10.48
N GLU A 573 20.74 -53.87 -9.79
CA GLU A 573 20.90 -52.67 -8.95
C GLU A 573 20.70 -51.36 -9.75
N ALA A 574 21.22 -51.32 -10.98
CA ALA A 574 21.02 -50.21 -11.92
C ALA A 574 19.54 -49.92 -12.26
N GLU A 575 18.63 -50.89 -12.15
CA GLU A 575 17.19 -50.68 -12.37
C GLU A 575 16.54 -49.89 -11.23
N LEU A 576 17.14 -49.92 -10.03
CA LEU A 576 16.62 -49.32 -8.82
C LEU A 576 17.08 -47.87 -8.63
N VAL A 577 18.15 -47.45 -9.30
CA VAL A 577 18.69 -46.07 -9.18
C VAL A 577 17.69 -45.02 -9.67
N VAL A 578 16.92 -45.30 -10.73
CA VAL A 578 15.87 -44.41 -11.24
C VAL A 578 14.62 -44.54 -10.35
N ALA A 579 14.62 -43.90 -9.18
CA ALA A 579 13.59 -44.04 -8.16
C ALA A 579 12.61 -42.85 -8.07
N ALA A 580 11.45 -43.13 -7.48
CA ALA A 580 10.58 -42.11 -6.91
C ALA A 580 11.31 -41.37 -5.76
N LEU A 581 11.29 -40.03 -5.79
CA LEU A 581 11.86 -39.20 -4.72
C LEU A 581 11.05 -39.29 -3.44
N ASP A 582 11.72 -39.02 -2.32
CA ASP A 582 11.12 -38.90 -0.99
C ASP A 582 10.60 -37.48 -0.73
N PRO A 583 9.62 -37.33 0.19
CA PRO A 583 9.22 -36.03 0.70
C PRO A 583 10.40 -35.32 1.38
N GLN A 584 10.49 -34.01 1.21
CA GLN A 584 11.48 -33.13 1.82
C GLN A 584 10.77 -32.16 2.77
N PRO A 585 10.60 -32.49 4.07
CA PRO A 585 9.86 -31.63 5.00
C PRO A 585 10.46 -30.23 5.15
N ALA A 586 11.78 -30.08 5.01
CA ALA A 586 12.48 -28.81 5.09
C ALA A 586 12.55 -28.01 3.76
N SER A 587 11.91 -28.47 2.68
CA SER A 587 11.89 -27.74 1.41
C SER A 587 11.25 -26.35 1.58
N PRO A 588 11.91 -25.25 1.14
CA PRO A 588 11.30 -23.92 1.14
C PRO A 588 10.17 -23.78 0.11
N TRP A 589 10.06 -24.73 -0.82
CA TRP A 589 9.02 -24.81 -1.84
C TRP A 589 7.93 -25.80 -1.43
N MET A 590 6.67 -25.45 -1.67
CA MET A 590 5.52 -26.29 -1.34
C MET A 590 5.39 -27.49 -2.28
N ARG A 591 5.38 -27.24 -3.59
CA ARG A 591 5.31 -28.31 -4.59
C ARG A 591 6.67 -28.97 -4.74
N GLN A 592 6.72 -30.28 -4.47
CA GLN A 592 7.95 -31.07 -4.50
C GLN A 592 8.03 -31.94 -5.75
N ARG A 593 9.26 -32.31 -6.15
CA ARG A 593 9.49 -33.18 -7.31
C ARG A 593 9.24 -34.64 -6.92
N ARG A 594 8.54 -35.39 -7.77
CA ARG A 594 8.21 -36.82 -7.56
C ARG A 594 9.27 -37.79 -8.08
N TYR A 595 10.12 -37.31 -9.01
CA TYR A 595 11.26 -38.01 -9.61
C TYR A 595 12.41 -37.02 -9.86
N ALA A 596 13.64 -37.53 -9.95
CA ALA A 596 14.79 -36.74 -10.40
C ALA A 596 14.63 -36.31 -11.88
N ARG A 597 15.10 -35.10 -12.22
CA ARG A 597 15.18 -34.60 -13.59
C ARG A 597 16.54 -34.99 -14.16
N ILE A 598 16.56 -35.92 -15.10
CA ILE A 598 17.78 -36.48 -15.70
C ILE A 598 18.08 -35.70 -16.99
N PRO A 599 19.20 -34.97 -17.06
CA PRO A 599 19.65 -34.34 -18.29
C PRO A 599 20.13 -35.41 -19.28
N LEU A 600 19.69 -35.31 -20.53
CA LEU A 600 20.09 -36.21 -21.61
C LEU A 600 21.35 -35.68 -22.30
N ALA A 601 22.22 -36.59 -22.73
CA ALA A 601 23.45 -36.23 -23.45
C ALA A 601 23.18 -35.51 -24.80
N GLN A 602 22.01 -35.76 -25.40
CA GLN A 602 21.56 -35.15 -26.65
C GLN A 602 20.07 -34.81 -26.55
N LYS A 603 19.62 -33.83 -27.35
CA LYS A 603 18.19 -33.52 -27.48
C LYS A 603 17.46 -34.68 -28.16
N LEU A 604 16.47 -35.25 -27.47
CA LEU A 604 15.62 -36.32 -27.97
C LEU A 604 14.39 -35.71 -28.67
N PRO A 605 14.12 -36.02 -29.94
CA PRO A 605 12.89 -35.57 -30.60
C PRO A 605 11.69 -36.33 -30.00
N VAL A 606 10.58 -35.64 -29.82
CA VAL A 606 9.35 -36.18 -29.23
C VAL A 606 8.17 -35.78 -30.12
N THR A 607 7.40 -36.75 -30.57
CA THR A 607 6.12 -36.48 -31.20
C THR A 607 5.08 -36.32 -30.11
N ALA A 608 4.33 -35.22 -30.13
CA ALA A 608 3.17 -35.00 -29.28
C ALA A 608 1.92 -34.81 -30.15
N THR A 609 0.87 -35.57 -29.91
CA THR A 609 -0.39 -35.52 -30.67
C THR A 609 -1.52 -35.04 -29.77
N THR A 610 -2.39 -34.17 -30.30
CA THR A 610 -3.65 -33.77 -29.63
C THR A 610 -4.80 -33.84 -30.62
N LEU A 611 -6.03 -33.62 -30.15
CA LEU A 611 -7.21 -33.48 -31.02
C LEU A 611 -7.08 -32.36 -32.09
N ARG A 612 -6.14 -31.43 -31.92
CA ARG A 612 -5.90 -30.31 -32.86
C ARG A 612 -4.76 -30.57 -33.86
N GLY A 613 -4.06 -31.70 -33.79
CA GLY A 613 -2.98 -32.02 -34.73
C GLY A 613 -1.79 -32.78 -34.11
N GLN A 614 -0.61 -32.58 -34.68
CA GLN A 614 0.64 -33.22 -34.26
C GLN A 614 1.77 -32.18 -34.20
N TRP A 615 2.58 -32.25 -33.13
CA TRP A 615 3.71 -31.37 -32.86
C TRP A 615 4.99 -32.20 -32.76
N THR A 616 6.08 -31.62 -33.27
CA THR A 616 7.44 -32.10 -32.99
C THR A 616 8.05 -31.22 -31.92
N LEU A 617 8.32 -31.83 -30.76
CA LEU A 617 9.00 -31.22 -29.63
C LEU A 617 10.43 -31.77 -29.55
N SER A 618 11.31 -31.11 -28.79
CA SER A 618 12.61 -31.71 -28.43
C SER A 618 12.86 -31.62 -26.93
N THR A 619 13.33 -32.68 -26.28
CA THR A 619 13.58 -32.70 -24.83
C THR A 619 15.03 -33.04 -24.53
N GLN A 620 15.62 -32.30 -23.59
CA GLN A 620 16.95 -32.59 -23.03
C GLN A 620 16.88 -32.94 -21.55
N VAL A 621 15.69 -32.96 -20.94
CA VAL A 621 15.51 -33.26 -19.51
C VAL A 621 14.25 -34.11 -19.33
N LEU A 622 14.44 -35.37 -18.93
CA LEU A 622 13.37 -36.34 -18.73
C LEU A 622 13.40 -36.96 -17.33
N SER A 623 12.31 -37.63 -16.98
CA SER A 623 12.14 -38.41 -15.75
C SER A 623 11.07 -39.49 -15.98
N LEU A 624 10.92 -40.42 -15.04
CA LEU A 624 9.82 -41.39 -15.07
C LEU A 624 8.42 -40.77 -14.91
N GLY A 625 8.31 -39.47 -14.59
CA GLY A 625 7.04 -38.77 -14.44
C GLY A 625 6.78 -37.68 -15.47
N GLY A 626 7.62 -37.53 -16.50
CA GLY A 626 7.53 -36.43 -17.48
C GLY A 626 8.85 -35.67 -17.62
N GLY A 627 8.81 -34.45 -18.14
CA GLY A 627 10.03 -33.73 -18.51
C GLY A 627 9.82 -32.28 -18.90
N LEU A 628 10.86 -31.74 -19.54
CA LEU A 628 10.89 -30.40 -20.11
C LEU A 628 11.24 -30.51 -21.59
N ALA A 629 10.40 -29.98 -22.46
CA ALA A 629 10.61 -29.95 -23.89
C ALA A 629 10.67 -28.51 -24.41
N GLU A 630 11.33 -28.30 -25.54
CA GLU A 630 11.21 -27.11 -26.37
C GLU A 630 10.07 -27.31 -27.38
N SER A 631 9.23 -26.28 -27.54
CA SER A 631 8.12 -26.27 -28.49
C SER A 631 8.19 -25.02 -29.37
N PRO A 632 8.02 -25.13 -30.70
CA PRO A 632 7.96 -23.97 -31.59
C PRO A 632 6.62 -23.20 -31.48
N SER A 633 5.62 -23.75 -30.79
CA SER A 633 4.31 -23.11 -30.58
C SER A 633 3.78 -23.35 -29.16
N MET A 634 2.94 -22.43 -28.66
CA MET A 634 2.39 -22.52 -27.32
C MET A 634 1.25 -23.54 -27.24
N LEU A 635 1.41 -24.54 -26.37
CA LEU A 635 0.32 -25.40 -25.91
C LEU A 635 -0.16 -24.90 -24.55
N ALA A 636 -1.48 -24.89 -24.32
CA ALA A 636 -2.06 -24.39 -23.07
C ALA A 636 -1.78 -25.34 -21.89
N PRO A 637 -1.68 -24.85 -20.64
CA PRO A 637 -1.64 -25.70 -19.45
C PRO A 637 -2.87 -26.63 -19.40
N GLY A 638 -2.70 -27.85 -18.88
CA GLY A 638 -3.76 -28.86 -18.82
C GLY A 638 -4.02 -29.60 -20.15
N THR A 639 -3.46 -29.14 -21.28
CA THR A 639 -3.62 -29.82 -22.57
C THR A 639 -3.10 -31.26 -22.47
N GLU A 640 -3.95 -32.22 -22.83
CA GLU A 640 -3.61 -33.62 -22.99
C GLU A 640 -2.84 -33.85 -24.29
N ILE A 641 -1.68 -34.49 -24.18
CA ILE A 641 -0.81 -34.86 -25.28
C ILE A 641 -0.54 -36.37 -25.26
N GLU A 642 -0.78 -37.04 -26.38
CA GLU A 642 -0.29 -38.39 -26.64
C GLU A 642 1.17 -38.29 -27.10
N MET A 643 2.09 -38.78 -26.29
CA MET A 643 3.52 -38.68 -26.52
C MET A 643 4.10 -39.96 -27.11
N GLN A 644 4.98 -39.81 -28.09
CA GLN A 644 5.83 -40.86 -28.63
C GLN A 644 7.30 -40.43 -28.60
N LEU A 645 8.11 -41.12 -27.79
CA LEU A 645 9.56 -40.89 -27.68
C LEU A 645 10.33 -42.07 -28.31
N PRO A 646 11.37 -41.82 -29.13
CA PRO A 646 12.18 -42.90 -29.72
C PRO A 646 13.03 -43.59 -28.65
N ALA A 647 12.98 -44.92 -28.61
CA ALA A 647 13.66 -45.74 -27.59
C ALA A 647 14.17 -47.07 -28.18
N GLY A 648 15.10 -46.98 -29.14
CA GLY A 648 15.56 -48.12 -29.93
C GLY A 648 14.49 -48.60 -30.91
N LEU A 649 14.31 -49.91 -31.04
CA LEU A 649 13.41 -50.53 -32.04
C LEU A 649 11.90 -50.28 -31.81
N ARG A 650 11.48 -49.86 -30.61
CA ARG A 650 10.08 -49.55 -30.30
C ARG A 650 10.03 -48.24 -29.50
N PRO A 651 9.16 -47.28 -29.87
CA PRO A 651 9.04 -46.05 -29.09
C PRO A 651 8.43 -46.32 -27.71
N VAL A 652 8.69 -45.39 -26.79
CA VAL A 652 7.88 -45.20 -25.57
C VAL A 652 6.62 -44.44 -25.94
N ARG A 653 5.45 -44.97 -25.56
CA ARG A 653 4.16 -44.27 -25.66
C ARG A 653 3.62 -43.92 -24.26
N ALA A 654 3.08 -42.72 -24.12
CA ALA A 654 2.51 -42.23 -22.85
C ALA A 654 1.53 -41.07 -23.07
N THR A 655 0.46 -41.00 -22.28
CA THR A 655 -0.39 -39.81 -22.17
C THR A 655 0.21 -38.87 -21.13
N ALA A 656 0.35 -37.59 -21.47
CA ALA A 656 0.85 -36.56 -20.57
C ALA A 656 -0.02 -35.30 -20.58
N LEU A 657 0.07 -34.51 -19.51
CA LEU A 657 -0.54 -33.19 -19.41
C LEU A 657 0.53 -32.09 -19.46
N VAL A 658 0.27 -31.03 -20.22
CA VAL A 658 1.09 -29.81 -20.20
C VAL A 658 0.97 -29.11 -18.84
N ARG A 659 2.11 -28.70 -18.26
CA ARG A 659 2.21 -28.15 -16.89
C ARG A 659 2.63 -26.69 -16.82
N ASP A 660 3.68 -26.31 -17.53
CA ASP A 660 4.27 -24.97 -17.45
C ASP A 660 4.77 -24.56 -18.84
N PRO A 661 3.97 -23.83 -19.64
CA PRO A 661 4.37 -23.28 -20.92
C PRO A 661 5.06 -21.93 -20.70
N ARG A 662 6.41 -21.95 -20.65
CA ARG A 662 7.26 -20.75 -20.68
C ARG A 662 8.04 -20.74 -22.00
N PRO A 663 7.46 -20.24 -23.11
CA PRO A 663 8.12 -20.29 -24.42
C PRO A 663 9.59 -19.83 -24.36
N PRO A 664 10.53 -20.57 -24.97
CA PRO A 664 10.33 -21.73 -25.85
C PRO A 664 10.10 -23.07 -25.13
N LEU A 665 10.07 -23.11 -23.80
CA LEU A 665 10.00 -24.32 -22.98
C LEU A 665 8.57 -24.71 -22.58
N LEU A 666 8.36 -26.02 -22.44
CA LEU A 666 7.11 -26.68 -22.12
C LEU A 666 7.37 -27.81 -21.11
N GLY A 667 6.93 -27.63 -19.86
CA GLY A 667 6.89 -28.71 -18.89
C GLY A 667 5.71 -29.65 -19.14
N PHE A 668 5.90 -30.96 -19.01
CA PHE A 668 4.83 -31.96 -19.12
C PHE A 668 4.94 -33.04 -18.03
N GLU A 669 3.81 -33.63 -17.61
CA GLU A 669 3.72 -34.72 -16.62
C GLU A 669 3.03 -35.94 -17.21
N ILE A 670 3.66 -37.12 -17.12
CA ILE A 670 3.12 -38.40 -17.59
C ILE A 670 2.03 -38.88 -16.63
N VAL A 671 0.79 -38.82 -17.09
CA VAL A 671 -0.41 -39.26 -16.37
C VAL A 671 -0.81 -40.69 -16.69
N GLN A 672 -0.41 -41.24 -17.84
CA GLN A 672 -0.67 -42.64 -18.20
C GLN A 672 0.49 -43.19 -19.03
N ILE A 673 0.92 -44.42 -18.74
CA ILE A 673 2.00 -45.11 -19.45
C ILE A 673 1.90 -46.61 -19.18
N SER A 674 2.04 -47.44 -20.21
CA SER A 674 2.06 -48.90 -20.04
C SER A 674 3.29 -49.32 -19.21
N LEU A 675 3.21 -50.42 -18.48
CA LEU A 675 4.34 -50.90 -17.68
C LEU A 675 5.56 -51.28 -18.55
N ASP A 676 5.32 -51.72 -19.79
CA ASP A 676 6.39 -52.00 -20.76
C ASP A 676 7.01 -50.71 -21.34
N ASP A 677 6.21 -49.67 -21.56
CA ASP A 677 6.70 -48.35 -21.98
C ASP A 677 7.48 -47.66 -20.86
N ARG A 678 7.04 -47.80 -19.60
CA ARG A 678 7.78 -47.33 -18.43
C ARG A 678 9.12 -48.05 -18.27
N ALA A 679 9.16 -49.36 -18.51
CA ALA A 679 10.42 -50.12 -18.54
C ALA A 679 11.36 -49.66 -19.67
N ARG A 680 10.82 -49.35 -20.87
CA ARG A 680 11.59 -48.75 -21.98
C ARG A 680 12.14 -47.37 -21.58
N LEU A 681 11.31 -46.51 -20.98
CA LEU A 681 11.72 -45.19 -20.50
C LEU A 681 12.81 -45.27 -19.43
N ARG A 682 12.70 -46.19 -18.46
CA ARG A 682 13.74 -46.44 -17.45
C ARG A 682 15.09 -46.76 -18.09
N ARG A 683 15.12 -47.65 -19.09
CA ARG A 683 16.34 -48.02 -19.82
C ARG A 683 16.92 -46.89 -20.65
N LEU A 684 16.08 -46.01 -21.19
CA LEU A 684 16.51 -44.80 -21.90
C LEU A 684 17.19 -43.80 -20.94
N LEU A 685 16.76 -43.74 -19.68
CA LEU A 685 17.29 -42.81 -18.68
C LEU A 685 18.57 -43.30 -17.99
N GLN A 686 18.76 -44.61 -17.86
CA GLN A 686 19.91 -45.21 -17.16
C GLN A 686 21.30 -44.72 -17.64
N PRO A 687 21.61 -44.65 -18.95
CA PRO A 687 22.93 -44.18 -19.43
C PRO A 687 23.24 -42.70 -19.15
N HIS A 688 22.26 -41.95 -18.63
CA HIS A 688 22.39 -40.52 -18.36
C HIS A 688 22.42 -40.19 -16.85
N LEU A 689 22.44 -41.21 -15.99
CA LEU A 689 22.45 -41.03 -14.54
C LEU A 689 23.69 -40.28 -14.03
N ASP A 690 24.87 -40.50 -14.63
CA ASP A 690 26.10 -39.82 -14.23
C ASP A 690 26.02 -38.30 -14.44
N LEU A 691 25.27 -37.86 -15.47
CA LEU A 691 25.03 -36.45 -15.79
C LEU A 691 24.16 -35.72 -14.75
N LEU A 692 23.48 -36.44 -13.85
CA LEU A 692 22.83 -35.82 -12.69
C LEU A 692 23.86 -35.14 -11.80
N SER A 693 24.99 -35.80 -11.53
CA SER A 693 25.98 -35.36 -10.55
C SER A 693 26.67 -34.05 -10.94
N SER A 694 26.98 -33.86 -12.23
CA SER A 694 27.58 -32.64 -12.77
C SER A 694 26.60 -31.47 -12.84
N SER A 695 25.29 -31.72 -12.92
CA SER A 695 24.27 -30.66 -12.97
C SER A 695 24.01 -29.97 -11.62
N VAL A 696 24.40 -30.57 -10.49
CA VAL A 696 24.21 -30.00 -9.13
C VAL A 696 25.17 -28.84 -8.86
N VAL A 697 26.24 -28.68 -9.66
CA VAL A 697 27.24 -27.61 -9.50
C VAL A 697 26.78 -26.28 -10.13
N ALA A 698 25.64 -26.25 -10.82
CA ALA A 698 25.19 -25.10 -11.63
C ALA A 698 23.70 -24.73 -11.44
N GLY A 699 23.11 -25.02 -10.27
CA GLY A 699 21.68 -24.82 -9.97
C GLY A 699 21.39 -23.94 -8.77
#